data_AF-F9G7Z3-F1
#
_entry.id   AF-F9G7Z3-F1
#
_cell.length_a   1.000
_cell.length_b   1.000
_cell.length_c   1.000
_cell.angle_alpha   90.00
_cell.angle_beta   90.00
_cell.angle_gamma   90.00
#
_symmetry.space_group_name_H-M   'P 1'
#
loop_
_entity.id
_entity.type
_entity.pdbx_description
1 polymer ?
#
loop_
_entity_poly.entity_id
_entity_poly.type
_entity_poly.pdbx_seq_one_letter_code
_entity_poly.pdbx_strand_id
1 'polypeptide(L)'
;MLESQVKGIYELLQPSLASAPNPGPSPSTSASIPSTGLQAEYRASPGITSSPSIETSFNLDNSDVPSEVFDHLIEIYRTKLHLQPLQLFNISELKDTLTSAPQYLLYSFLALTVRYSAHDFFNGKQVEAVELYGSSAQQEVAILASQGIPKLEIVQALCLLVLVDVAACKPGRAWMSIGTMSRLEALRKLSQSAFYESSPELEASLRCHWTVALLEQTFMPQERSSIYDDDEHRYPPSARRPPSLPPTNDGECPPDLFSDDASEDLGVTAYYINVIEMWGHLSSYMHQVRIGKAETAWSSGSMHYILCAELYKHETKLPHSHLLRNVHFTKRMAVELQDQREYWIPWLLMQVVTHAITAILHHPFVHLVAMRDRSSGLQARSFLQQTVDQALFNSAWVFKLLRLCEELRFEICDPLVGQLVAVVATIPWLFQRAIDPKVAEKAKGDLEWCKGFLERLSSTWPHIAQKLELLQSLDSTADNNPQPPAGKGISIVFHPALFWALVDPKISQMTPLYGESSSRPQDAMIRISTHYIHPLTETQIRYRLTGRKLDLVMEIRSRARHIDTADRVADDFTSVPTGHLGAVYQTIASLHLLIMDQTSKIVIIGAGLFGLTTAKQLALEGHQNITVIDRHMPPVPDGSSSDISRVIRFDYADTDYCSLAYEAYRKWSQDPKYKGIFYQTDYIIAGSRSTPEKSWTDKTIAQLDKRQLPYTRLADAADAKRRFPILTGELAQPNFEGYLNKSGGWADANKAIKQLRDECLELGISFIAGRAGTVVGFDSDAQGVIKAVKTLEGTPVRGDHFILAAGAWSSGIVPTYNSTLSTAQALGFLRLTDDEMIKYKDIPIYMNYATGWFNFPPHEDTKMLKFAVHGWGYTRAPSKGDNNSVKSNISVPPPVSRERKNFVPADAEERLRAGLREMLPELADRALERVALCWYTDTPTGDFIMDYHPDYKNLFVGGGGSGHAFKFLPVLGECMTSAWKKKLPSHLAEKWKFHTEYEHREDTFLGDGSRGGPERRELSAAEKAKLDGGERSKL
;
A
#
# COMPACT_ATOMS: atom_id res chain seq x y z
N MET A 1 -3.63 -1.81 -6.82
CA MET A 1 -2.45 -1.26 -6.11
C MET A 1 -1.83 -2.28 -5.17
N LEU A 2 -2.58 -2.93 -4.26
CA LEU A 2 -2.07 -4.10 -3.54
C LEU A 2 -1.72 -5.27 -4.48
N GLU A 3 -2.55 -5.55 -5.50
CA GLU A 3 -2.22 -6.59 -6.49
C GLU A 3 -1.05 -6.24 -7.42
N SER A 4 -0.83 -4.97 -7.77
CA SER A 4 0.33 -4.56 -8.60
C SER A 4 1.61 -4.50 -7.78
N GLN A 5 1.51 -4.20 -6.48
CA GLN A 5 2.62 -4.38 -5.55
C GLN A 5 2.91 -5.86 -5.36
N VAL A 6 1.91 -6.73 -5.17
CA VAL A 6 2.07 -8.19 -5.09
C VAL A 6 2.62 -8.80 -6.39
N LYS A 7 2.19 -8.33 -7.57
CA LYS A 7 2.70 -8.79 -8.86
C LYS A 7 4.12 -8.26 -9.15
N GLY A 8 4.40 -7.01 -8.78
CA GLY A 8 5.75 -6.44 -8.80
C GLY A 8 6.69 -7.09 -7.78
N ILE A 9 6.16 -7.57 -6.64
CA ILE A 9 6.88 -8.42 -5.68
C ILE A 9 7.25 -9.73 -6.39
N TYR A 10 6.35 -10.43 -7.08
CA TYR A 10 6.70 -11.65 -7.82
C TYR A 10 7.65 -11.45 -9.01
N GLU A 11 7.62 -10.29 -9.69
CA GLU A 11 8.51 -9.97 -10.81
C GLU A 11 9.91 -9.51 -10.35
N LEU A 12 10.03 -8.85 -9.18
CA LEU A 12 11.31 -8.48 -8.54
C LEU A 12 12.05 -9.66 -7.90
N LEU A 13 11.45 -10.85 -7.94
CA LEU A 13 11.95 -12.06 -7.27
C LEU A 13 12.39 -13.14 -8.27
N GLN A 14 12.50 -12.81 -9.56
CA GLN A 14 13.11 -13.69 -10.55
C GLN A 14 14.63 -13.44 -10.67
N PRO A 15 15.48 -14.48 -10.66
CA PRO A 15 16.88 -14.34 -11.03
C PRO A 15 16.96 -13.98 -12.52
N SER A 16 17.73 -12.95 -12.87
CA SER A 16 17.98 -12.60 -14.27
C SER A 16 18.78 -13.72 -14.96
N LEU A 17 18.15 -14.42 -15.91
CA LEU A 17 18.80 -15.35 -16.83
C LEU A 17 19.67 -14.55 -17.81
N ALA A 18 20.99 -14.50 -17.55
CA ALA A 18 21.95 -14.08 -18.55
C ALA A 18 22.11 -15.21 -19.60
N SER A 19 21.93 -14.83 -20.86
CA SER A 19 21.99 -15.67 -22.06
C SER A 19 23.31 -16.44 -22.22
N ALA A 20 23.22 -17.75 -22.41
CA ALA A 20 24.32 -18.62 -22.80
C ALA A 20 24.66 -18.49 -24.30
N PRO A 21 25.95 -18.48 -24.71
CA PRO A 21 26.35 -18.78 -26.08
C PRO A 21 26.69 -20.27 -26.28
N ASN A 22 26.37 -20.76 -27.49
CA ASN A 22 26.39 -22.15 -27.97
C ASN A 22 27.73 -22.92 -27.90
N PRO A 23 27.69 -24.27 -27.95
CA PRO A 23 28.83 -25.16 -27.72
C PRO A 23 29.58 -25.53 -29.00
N GLY A 24 30.92 -25.55 -28.93
CA GLY A 24 31.84 -26.13 -29.91
C GLY A 24 32.72 -27.21 -29.26
N PRO A 25 33.31 -28.13 -30.06
CA PRO A 25 33.34 -29.56 -29.76
C PRO A 25 34.47 -30.00 -28.83
N SER A 26 34.16 -31.03 -28.05
CA SER A 26 35.05 -31.76 -27.15
C SER A 26 36.05 -32.64 -27.90
N PRO A 27 37.26 -32.82 -27.32
CA PRO A 27 37.98 -34.08 -27.43
C PRO A 27 38.14 -34.74 -26.05
N SER A 28 37.71 -35.99 -26.07
CA SER A 28 38.04 -37.17 -25.29
C SER A 28 39.29 -37.21 -24.39
N THR A 29 39.07 -37.96 -23.30
CA THR A 29 39.90 -39.00 -22.67
C THR A 29 40.91 -38.67 -21.56
N SER A 30 40.55 -39.26 -20.40
CA SER A 30 41.35 -40.04 -19.45
C SER A 30 42.28 -39.35 -18.44
N ALA A 31 41.81 -39.46 -17.19
CA ALA A 31 42.49 -40.03 -16.03
C ALA A 31 43.22 -39.11 -15.03
N SER A 32 42.83 -39.33 -13.76
CA SER A 32 43.55 -39.18 -12.50
C SER A 32 43.98 -37.78 -12.03
N ILE A 33 43.32 -37.32 -10.97
CA ILE A 33 43.72 -36.19 -10.12
C ILE A 33 44.27 -36.77 -8.80
N PRO A 34 45.43 -36.28 -8.34
CA PRO A 34 45.53 -35.88 -6.94
C PRO A 34 45.95 -34.42 -6.78
N SER A 35 45.43 -33.85 -5.70
CA SER A 35 45.64 -32.53 -5.12
C SER A 35 47.06 -31.95 -5.25
N THR A 36 47.15 -30.68 -5.63
CA THR A 36 47.94 -29.64 -4.94
C THR A 36 47.70 -28.28 -5.64
N GLY A 37 47.59 -27.24 -4.81
CA GLY A 37 47.28 -25.89 -5.26
C GLY A 37 48.44 -25.22 -5.98
N LEU A 38 48.13 -24.10 -6.63
CA LEU A 38 49.13 -23.15 -7.10
C LEU A 38 48.58 -21.72 -7.08
N GLN A 39 49.45 -20.86 -6.56
CA GLN A 39 49.42 -19.41 -6.56
C GLN A 39 49.34 -18.85 -7.99
N ALA A 40 48.90 -17.58 -8.10
CA ALA A 40 49.29 -16.72 -9.22
C ALA A 40 49.90 -15.43 -8.66
N GLU A 41 51.15 -15.22 -9.06
CA GLU A 41 52.04 -14.09 -8.80
C GLU A 41 51.61 -12.80 -9.52
N TYR A 42 52.00 -11.66 -8.96
CA TYR A 42 52.26 -10.43 -9.73
C TYR A 42 53.73 -10.01 -9.57
N ARG A 43 54.35 -9.65 -10.70
CA ARG A 43 55.77 -9.34 -10.92
C ARG A 43 56.26 -8.03 -10.28
N ALA A 44 57.53 -8.05 -9.86
CA ALA A 44 58.42 -6.98 -9.35
C ALA A 44 58.77 -5.88 -10.40
N SER A 45 59.39 -4.70 -10.14
CA SER A 45 60.42 -4.15 -9.20
C SER A 45 60.44 -2.58 -9.33
N PRO A 46 61.35 -1.72 -8.75
CA PRO A 46 62.55 -2.01 -7.93
C PRO A 46 62.86 -1.11 -6.70
N GLY A 47 63.61 -1.66 -5.74
CA GLY A 47 64.85 -1.02 -5.26
C GLY A 47 65.02 -0.59 -3.79
N ILE A 48 65.69 -1.46 -3.01
CA ILE A 48 66.71 -1.21 -1.94
C ILE A 48 66.20 -0.49 -0.65
N THR A 49 66.24 -1.02 0.59
CA THR A 49 67.35 -1.60 1.41
C THR A 49 66.85 -2.50 2.55
N SER A 50 67.75 -3.37 3.01
CA SER A 50 67.72 -4.47 3.99
C SER A 50 67.46 -4.17 5.49
N SER A 51 66.63 -5.02 6.12
CA SER A 51 66.68 -5.63 7.49
C SER A 51 66.60 -4.74 8.76
N PRO A 52 66.16 -5.22 9.96
CA PRO A 52 65.99 -6.63 10.38
C PRO A 52 64.66 -7.03 11.08
N SER A 53 64.44 -8.34 11.05
CA SER A 53 63.50 -9.20 11.80
C SER A 53 63.75 -9.27 13.31
N ILE A 54 62.68 -9.49 14.10
CA ILE A 54 62.50 -10.01 15.50
C ILE A 54 61.21 -9.32 16.02
N GLU A 55 60.12 -9.91 16.49
CA GLU A 55 59.74 -11.16 17.21
C GLU A 55 58.18 -11.22 17.20
N THR A 56 57.41 -12.26 17.49
CA THR A 56 57.54 -13.64 18.00
C THR A 56 56.15 -14.26 17.80
N SER A 57 56.02 -15.55 17.51
CA SER A 57 54.71 -16.22 17.62
C SER A 57 54.19 -16.15 19.06
N PHE A 58 52.86 -16.09 19.26
CA PHE A 58 52.22 -16.07 20.58
C PHE A 58 52.79 -17.13 21.54
N ASN A 59 53.05 -16.73 22.79
CA ASN A 59 53.54 -17.60 23.86
C ASN A 59 52.70 -17.38 25.14
N LEU A 60 52.39 -18.47 25.85
CA LEU A 60 51.64 -18.43 27.11
C LEU A 60 52.38 -17.66 28.23
N ASP A 61 53.72 -17.59 28.16
CA ASP A 61 54.54 -16.87 29.13
C ASP A 61 54.63 -15.35 28.86
N ASN A 62 54.27 -14.89 27.65
CA ASN A 62 54.26 -13.47 27.28
C ASN A 62 52.94 -13.11 26.60
N SER A 63 52.05 -12.48 27.39
CA SER A 63 50.72 -12.05 26.96
C SER A 63 50.69 -10.71 26.23
N ASP A 64 51.85 -10.08 25.97
CA ASP A 64 51.90 -8.80 25.28
C ASP A 64 51.72 -8.97 23.76
N VAL A 65 50.88 -8.12 23.20
CA VAL A 65 50.57 -8.11 21.76
C VAL A 65 51.38 -7.00 21.09
N PRO A 66 52.19 -7.29 20.06
CA PRO A 66 52.91 -6.25 19.31
C PRO A 66 51.96 -5.22 18.70
N SER A 67 52.40 -3.96 18.53
CA SER A 67 51.53 -2.88 18.04
C SER A 67 50.88 -3.19 16.69
N GLU A 68 51.59 -3.83 15.76
CA GLU A 68 51.04 -4.20 14.44
C GLU A 68 49.90 -5.22 14.56
N VAL A 69 50.07 -6.22 15.44
CA VAL A 69 49.03 -7.22 15.74
C VAL A 69 47.85 -6.54 16.43
N PHE A 70 48.11 -5.60 17.34
CA PHE A 70 47.07 -4.85 18.02
C PHE A 70 46.24 -3.99 17.06
N ASP A 71 46.88 -3.31 16.11
CA ASP A 71 46.22 -2.54 15.04
C ASP A 71 45.35 -3.45 14.15
N HIS A 72 45.82 -4.66 13.84
CA HIS A 72 45.03 -5.66 13.13
C HIS A 72 43.78 -6.11 13.93
N LEU A 73 43.90 -6.31 15.24
CA LEU A 73 42.77 -6.68 16.11
C LEU A 73 41.74 -5.54 16.25
N ILE A 74 42.20 -4.28 16.24
CA ILE A 74 41.34 -3.09 16.18
C ILE A 74 40.52 -3.08 14.87
N GLU A 75 41.14 -3.38 13.74
CA GLU A 75 40.44 -3.43 12.46
C GLU A 75 39.42 -4.59 12.40
N ILE A 76 39.72 -5.72 13.03
CA ILE A 76 38.74 -6.81 13.22
C ILE A 76 37.53 -6.32 14.01
N TYR A 77 37.75 -5.61 15.13
CA TYR A 77 36.65 -5.06 15.91
C TYR A 77 35.79 -4.12 15.06
N ARG A 78 36.43 -3.18 14.34
CA ARG A 78 35.75 -2.22 13.47
C ARG A 78 34.91 -2.88 12.38
N THR A 79 35.42 -3.93 11.75
CA THR A 79 34.77 -4.56 10.58
C THR A 79 33.73 -5.59 10.97
N LYS A 80 33.98 -6.42 11.98
CA LYS A 80 33.13 -7.58 12.32
C LYS A 80 32.25 -7.41 13.56
N LEU A 81 32.60 -6.55 14.51
CA LEU A 81 31.95 -6.51 15.84
C LEU A 81 31.29 -5.17 16.18
N HIS A 82 31.87 -4.07 15.72
CA HIS A 82 31.34 -2.74 15.97
C HIS A 82 29.96 -2.58 15.31
N LEU A 83 28.98 -2.13 16.11
CA LEU A 83 27.56 -2.01 15.79
C LEU A 83 26.89 -3.35 15.41
N GLN A 84 27.50 -4.49 15.75
CA GLN A 84 27.01 -5.84 15.40
C GLN A 84 27.20 -6.88 16.54
N PRO A 85 26.58 -6.73 17.73
CA PRO A 85 25.70 -5.64 18.18
C PRO A 85 26.44 -4.60 19.05
N LEU A 86 27.76 -4.67 19.18
CA LEU A 86 28.52 -3.89 20.18
C LEU A 86 28.65 -2.42 19.78
N GLN A 87 28.06 -1.52 20.56
CA GLN A 87 28.21 -0.07 20.37
C GLN A 87 29.20 0.57 21.36
N LEU A 88 30.03 -0.24 22.03
CA LEU A 88 30.76 0.11 23.26
C LEU A 88 31.74 1.28 23.15
N PHE A 89 32.46 1.39 22.03
CA PHE A 89 33.59 2.29 21.91
C PHE A 89 33.43 3.26 20.73
N ASN A 90 34.02 4.44 20.86
CA ASN A 90 34.28 5.34 19.75
C ASN A 90 35.49 4.80 18.98
N ILE A 91 35.31 4.50 17.69
CA ILE A 91 36.36 3.90 16.86
C ILE A 91 37.57 4.82 16.69
N SER A 92 37.36 6.14 16.64
CA SER A 92 38.45 7.11 16.46
C SER A 92 39.42 7.19 17.64
N GLU A 93 38.96 6.82 18.85
CA GLU A 93 39.72 6.88 20.10
C GLU A 93 39.98 5.47 20.68
N LEU A 94 39.63 4.42 19.94
CA LEU A 94 39.64 3.03 20.45
C LEU A 94 41.03 2.58 20.89
N LYS A 95 42.07 2.88 20.09
CA LYS A 95 43.45 2.50 20.40
C LYS A 95 43.93 3.14 21.71
N ASP A 96 43.68 4.44 21.87
CA ASP A 96 44.08 5.19 23.07
C ASP A 96 43.28 4.75 24.30
N THR A 97 41.97 4.51 24.12
CA THR A 97 41.08 4.00 25.17
C THR A 97 41.57 2.64 25.67
N LEU A 98 41.89 1.70 24.78
CA LEU A 98 42.33 0.36 25.18
C LEU A 98 43.76 0.34 25.74
N THR A 99 44.65 1.23 25.27
CA THR A 99 46.02 1.34 25.78
C THR A 99 46.05 1.87 27.23
N SER A 100 45.09 2.72 27.56
CA SER A 100 44.91 3.28 28.92
C SER A 100 43.94 2.49 29.80
N ALA A 101 43.27 1.47 29.25
CA ALA A 101 42.26 0.69 29.94
C ALA A 101 42.88 -0.25 31.00
N PRO A 102 42.11 -0.59 32.06
CA PRO A 102 42.48 -1.68 32.96
C PRO A 102 42.72 -2.99 32.20
N GLN A 103 43.65 -3.80 32.70
CA GLN A 103 44.07 -5.04 32.05
C GLN A 103 42.91 -5.98 31.73
N TYR A 104 41.94 -6.11 32.63
CA TYR A 104 40.75 -6.94 32.39
C TYR A 104 39.93 -6.50 31.17
N LEU A 105 39.80 -5.19 30.90
CA LEU A 105 39.06 -4.69 29.75
C LEU A 105 39.83 -4.94 28.45
N LEU A 106 41.14 -4.69 28.46
CA LEU A 106 42.02 -5.00 27.34
C LEU A 106 41.97 -6.51 27.02
N TYR A 107 42.06 -7.37 28.03
CA TYR A 107 42.02 -8.83 27.85
C TYR A 107 40.64 -9.31 27.40
N SER A 108 39.54 -8.72 27.86
CA SER A 108 38.21 -9.00 27.29
C SER A 108 38.14 -8.65 25.81
N PHE A 109 38.73 -7.52 25.39
CA PHE A 109 38.81 -7.12 23.99
C PHE A 109 39.62 -8.11 23.16
N LEU A 110 40.84 -8.44 23.61
CA LEU A 110 41.72 -9.39 22.94
C LEU A 110 41.08 -10.78 22.83
N ALA A 111 40.45 -11.28 23.90
CA ALA A 111 39.77 -12.56 23.89
C ALA A 111 38.68 -12.65 22.80
N LEU A 112 37.97 -11.55 22.55
CA LEU A 112 36.95 -11.49 21.51
C LEU A 112 37.55 -11.34 20.11
N THR A 113 38.49 -10.42 19.90
CA THR A 113 39.02 -10.11 18.55
C THR A 113 39.98 -11.17 18.03
N VAL A 114 40.80 -11.77 18.90
CA VAL A 114 41.77 -12.82 18.52
C VAL A 114 41.05 -14.00 17.88
N ARG A 115 39.82 -14.30 18.32
CA ARG A 115 38.97 -15.36 17.75
C ARG A 115 38.71 -15.20 16.25
N TYR A 116 38.78 -13.99 15.72
CA TYR A 116 38.54 -13.70 14.31
C TYR A 116 39.83 -13.38 13.54
N SER A 117 40.99 -13.44 14.21
CA SER A 117 42.27 -13.10 13.60
C SER A 117 42.83 -14.25 12.79
N ALA A 118 43.27 -13.92 11.58
CA ALA A 118 44.09 -14.79 10.73
C ALA A 118 45.57 -14.36 10.74
N HIS A 119 45.99 -13.53 11.70
CA HIS A 119 47.36 -13.02 11.77
C HIS A 119 48.35 -14.12 12.15
N ASP A 120 49.49 -14.18 11.47
CA ASP A 120 50.52 -15.23 11.65
C ASP A 120 51.01 -15.35 13.10
N PHE A 121 50.94 -14.26 13.87
CA PHE A 121 51.25 -14.21 15.30
C PHE A 121 50.50 -15.27 16.13
N PHE A 122 49.22 -15.55 15.80
CA PHE A 122 48.38 -16.52 16.52
C PHE A 122 48.28 -17.89 15.82
N ASN A 123 49.03 -18.12 14.75
CA ASN A 123 48.89 -19.32 13.92
C ASN A 123 49.03 -20.60 14.77
N GLY A 124 48.02 -21.46 14.73
CA GLY A 124 47.94 -22.71 15.51
C GLY A 124 47.69 -22.57 17.01
N LYS A 125 47.71 -21.34 17.57
CA LYS A 125 47.56 -21.06 19.03
C LYS A 125 46.40 -20.13 19.36
N GLN A 126 45.53 -19.85 18.42
CA GLN A 126 44.41 -18.92 18.58
C GLN A 126 43.48 -19.31 19.74
N VAL A 127 43.16 -20.59 19.89
CA VAL A 127 42.28 -21.10 20.96
C VAL A 127 42.91 -20.88 22.34
N GLU A 128 44.22 -21.17 22.47
CA GLU A 128 44.99 -20.96 23.69
C GLU A 128 45.03 -19.47 24.08
N ALA A 129 45.23 -18.58 23.10
CA ALA A 129 45.23 -17.14 23.31
C ALA A 129 43.86 -16.63 23.79
N VAL A 130 42.77 -17.07 23.15
CA VAL A 130 41.40 -16.72 23.57
C VAL A 130 41.11 -17.21 24.99
N GLU A 131 41.55 -18.41 25.34
CA GLU A 131 41.37 -18.98 26.69
C GLU A 131 42.18 -18.24 27.76
N LEU A 132 43.44 -17.88 27.46
CA LEU A 132 44.31 -17.11 28.37
C LEU A 132 43.71 -15.74 28.69
N TYR A 133 43.43 -14.95 27.66
CA TYR A 133 42.88 -13.60 27.83
C TYR A 133 41.48 -13.66 28.47
N GLY A 134 40.62 -14.56 27.99
CA GLY A 134 39.25 -14.70 28.46
C GLY A 134 39.16 -15.14 29.92
N SER A 135 39.95 -16.14 30.33
CA SER A 135 39.94 -16.63 31.72
C SER A 135 40.50 -15.60 32.70
N SER A 136 41.58 -14.91 32.31
CA SER A 136 42.21 -13.87 33.12
C SER A 136 41.26 -12.69 33.34
N ALA A 137 40.64 -12.18 32.28
CA ALA A 137 39.66 -11.11 32.39
C ALA A 137 38.43 -11.52 33.20
N GLN A 138 37.89 -12.72 32.95
CA GLN A 138 36.71 -13.23 33.65
C GLN A 138 36.92 -13.34 35.17
N GLN A 139 38.10 -13.80 35.61
CA GLN A 139 38.41 -13.95 37.03
C GLN A 139 38.38 -12.61 37.76
N GLU A 140 39.00 -11.59 37.19
CA GLU A 140 39.05 -10.25 37.79
C GLU A 140 37.68 -9.56 37.74
N VAL A 141 37.03 -9.56 36.57
CA VAL A 141 35.71 -8.94 36.37
C VAL A 141 34.64 -9.58 37.25
N ALA A 142 34.64 -10.91 37.43
CA ALA A 142 33.67 -11.59 38.28
C ALA A 142 33.77 -11.17 39.75
N ILE A 143 35.00 -10.99 40.27
CA ILE A 143 35.22 -10.52 41.65
C ILE A 143 34.66 -9.11 41.81
N LEU A 144 35.04 -8.18 40.92
CA LEU A 144 34.61 -6.79 40.99
C LEU A 144 33.09 -6.64 40.82
N ALA A 145 32.49 -7.41 39.90
CA ALA A 145 31.07 -7.43 39.67
C ALA A 145 30.29 -8.00 40.88
N SER A 146 30.80 -9.05 41.52
CA SER A 146 30.16 -9.66 42.70
C SER A 146 30.14 -8.73 43.93
N GLN A 147 31.07 -7.77 43.98
CA GLN A 147 31.10 -6.71 44.99
C GLN A 147 30.12 -5.56 44.69
N GLY A 148 29.41 -5.62 43.56
CA GLY A 148 28.46 -4.59 43.15
C GLY A 148 29.12 -3.29 42.69
N ILE A 149 30.38 -3.33 42.25
CA ILE A 149 31.13 -2.13 41.81
C ILE A 149 30.64 -1.71 40.40
N PRO A 150 29.97 -0.56 40.24
CA PRO A 150 29.32 -0.19 38.99
C PRO A 150 30.26 0.65 38.09
N LYS A 151 31.50 0.20 37.83
CA LYS A 151 32.44 0.92 36.93
C LYS A 151 32.14 0.65 35.45
N LEU A 152 32.45 1.62 34.58
CA LEU A 152 32.08 1.57 33.17
C LEU A 152 32.83 0.44 32.46
N GLU A 153 34.12 0.35 32.77
CA GLU A 153 35.06 -0.61 32.21
C GLU A 153 34.67 -2.04 32.60
N ILE A 154 34.07 -2.25 33.78
CA ILE A 154 33.58 -3.56 34.21
C ILE A 154 32.38 -3.97 33.34
N VAL A 155 31.43 -3.06 33.12
CA VAL A 155 30.26 -3.33 32.27
C VAL A 155 30.69 -3.55 30.81
N GLN A 156 31.60 -2.73 30.28
CA GLN A 156 32.18 -2.91 28.94
C GLN A 156 32.90 -4.26 28.80
N ALA A 157 33.70 -4.66 29.79
CA ALA A 157 34.37 -5.96 29.81
C ALA A 157 33.37 -7.12 29.83
N LEU A 158 32.31 -7.02 30.64
CA LEU A 158 31.21 -7.99 30.65
C LEU A 158 30.51 -8.09 29.29
N CYS A 159 30.21 -6.96 28.61
CA CYS A 159 29.60 -6.99 27.28
C CYS A 159 30.47 -7.74 26.25
N LEU A 160 31.80 -7.55 26.29
CA LEU A 160 32.74 -8.29 25.43
C LEU A 160 32.77 -9.78 25.78
N LEU A 161 32.87 -10.11 27.07
CA LEU A 161 32.90 -11.50 27.57
C LEU A 161 31.61 -12.27 27.28
N VAL A 162 30.45 -11.60 27.27
CA VAL A 162 29.18 -12.21 26.85
C VAL A 162 29.29 -12.75 25.43
N LEU A 163 29.86 -11.98 24.49
CA LEU A 163 30.04 -12.46 23.12
C LEU A 163 31.12 -13.54 23.01
N VAL A 164 32.17 -13.50 23.84
CA VAL A 164 33.15 -14.59 23.95
C VAL A 164 32.46 -15.90 24.38
N ASP A 165 31.63 -15.84 25.42
CA ASP A 165 30.90 -17.01 25.94
C ASP A 165 29.84 -17.50 24.95
N VAL A 166 29.15 -16.60 24.24
CA VAL A 166 28.21 -16.96 23.16
C VAL A 166 28.94 -17.64 22.00
N ALA A 167 30.10 -17.13 21.59
CA ALA A 167 30.89 -17.74 20.52
C ALA A 167 31.50 -19.09 20.95
N ALA A 168 31.77 -19.26 22.25
CA ALA A 168 32.20 -20.52 22.84
C ALA A 168 31.05 -21.51 23.13
N CYS A 169 29.80 -21.19 22.76
CA CYS A 169 28.60 -21.97 23.07
C CYS A 169 28.45 -22.26 24.57
N LYS A 170 28.67 -21.26 25.42
CA LYS A 170 28.51 -21.31 26.89
C LYS A 170 27.30 -20.47 27.34
N PRO A 171 26.06 -20.85 26.96
CA PRO A 171 24.85 -20.05 27.16
C PRO A 171 24.58 -19.67 28.62
N GLY A 172 24.80 -20.59 29.56
CA GLY A 172 24.56 -20.34 30.98
C GLY A 172 25.49 -19.26 31.55
N ARG A 173 26.76 -19.23 31.12
CA ARG A 173 27.70 -18.17 31.54
C ARG A 173 27.37 -16.83 30.92
N ALA A 174 27.03 -16.82 29.63
CA ALA A 174 26.56 -15.62 28.95
C ALA A 174 25.32 -15.06 29.64
N TRP A 175 24.35 -15.90 30.00
CA TRP A 175 23.15 -15.50 30.75
C TRP A 175 23.48 -14.83 32.09
N MET A 176 24.30 -15.49 32.92
CA MET A 176 24.68 -14.92 34.21
C MET A 176 25.42 -13.59 34.07
N SER A 177 26.28 -13.47 33.05
CA SER A 177 27.00 -12.23 32.74
C SER A 177 26.06 -11.13 32.27
N ILE A 178 25.07 -11.44 31.43
CA ILE A 178 24.03 -10.49 31.01
C ILE A 178 23.24 -10.01 32.23
N GLY A 179 22.74 -10.90 33.07
CA GLY A 179 22.00 -10.50 34.28
C GLY A 179 22.85 -9.69 35.27
N THR A 180 24.15 -9.96 35.33
CA THR A 180 25.09 -9.19 36.17
C THR A 180 25.34 -7.80 35.61
N MET A 181 25.64 -7.67 34.32
CA MET A 181 25.88 -6.36 33.68
C MET A 181 24.64 -5.47 33.74
N SER A 182 23.43 -6.02 33.55
CA SER A 182 22.18 -5.25 33.64
C SER A 182 21.94 -4.68 35.04
N ARG A 183 22.25 -5.44 36.09
CA ARG A 183 22.14 -4.97 37.48
C ARG A 183 23.20 -3.92 37.81
N LEU A 184 24.44 -4.12 37.34
CA LEU A 184 25.49 -3.12 37.49
C LEU A 184 25.15 -1.82 36.77
N GLU A 185 24.58 -1.91 35.57
CA GLU A 185 24.13 -0.74 34.79
C GLU A 185 22.95 -0.02 35.48
N ALA A 186 22.04 -0.75 36.11
CA ALA A 186 21.00 -0.18 36.98
C ALA A 186 21.61 0.66 38.12
N LEU A 187 22.62 0.09 38.80
CA LEU A 187 23.35 0.77 39.88
C LEU A 187 24.13 1.98 39.37
N ARG A 188 24.69 1.92 38.15
CA ARG A 188 25.32 3.07 37.47
C ARG A 188 24.33 4.21 37.30
N LYS A 189 23.15 3.94 36.74
CA LYS A 189 22.10 4.94 36.57
C LYS A 189 21.66 5.57 37.89
N LEU A 190 21.42 4.76 38.92
CA LEU A 190 21.01 5.25 40.24
C LEU A 190 22.08 6.11 40.94
N SER A 191 23.36 5.87 40.64
CA SER A 191 24.48 6.62 41.23
C SER A 191 24.87 7.87 40.44
N GLN A 192 24.39 8.04 39.20
CA GLN A 192 24.65 9.22 38.38
C GLN A 192 23.75 10.39 38.81
N SER A 193 24.25 11.26 39.70
CA SER A 193 23.63 12.56 39.98
C SER A 193 23.65 13.46 38.73
N ALA A 194 22.57 14.22 38.51
CA ALA A 194 22.22 15.01 37.32
C ALA A 194 23.18 16.15 36.87
N PHE A 195 24.50 15.96 36.91
CA PHE A 195 25.49 16.96 36.53
C PHE A 195 26.57 16.40 35.59
N TYR A 196 26.22 16.11 34.34
CA TYR A 196 27.18 16.10 33.23
C TYR A 196 26.41 16.36 31.92
N GLU A 197 26.18 17.63 31.59
CA GLU A 197 25.79 17.99 30.23
C GLU A 197 27.08 18.15 29.42
N SER A 198 27.33 17.23 28.47
CA SER A 198 28.40 17.21 27.46
C SER A 198 29.83 16.78 27.87
N SER A 199 30.00 15.67 28.60
CA SER A 199 31.33 15.04 28.75
C SER A 199 31.52 13.81 27.83
N PRO A 200 32.75 13.50 27.35
CA PRO A 200 33.06 12.24 26.65
C PRO A 200 32.70 10.99 27.46
N GLU A 201 32.76 11.09 28.79
CA GLU A 201 32.34 10.04 29.72
C GLU A 201 30.84 9.74 29.65
N LEU A 202 30.00 10.75 29.37
CA LEU A 202 28.57 10.56 29.16
C LEU A 202 28.30 9.75 27.88
N GLU A 203 28.99 10.06 26.78
CA GLU A 203 28.84 9.31 25.52
C GLU A 203 29.21 7.84 25.70
N ALA A 204 30.37 7.57 26.31
CA ALA A 204 30.81 6.20 26.58
C ALA A 204 29.82 5.46 27.50
N SER A 205 29.23 6.15 28.49
CA SER A 205 28.19 5.58 29.34
C SER A 205 26.91 5.27 28.57
N LEU A 206 26.44 6.15 27.66
CA LEU A 206 25.25 5.91 26.83
C LEU A 206 25.46 4.73 25.87
N ARG A 207 26.62 4.67 25.21
CA ARG A 207 27.03 3.55 24.34
C ARG A 207 27.02 2.22 25.07
N CYS A 208 27.57 2.20 26.30
CA CYS A 208 27.57 1.03 27.15
C CYS A 208 26.15 0.64 27.58
N HIS A 209 25.35 1.62 28.04
CA HIS A 209 23.96 1.42 28.45
C HIS A 209 23.13 0.73 27.36
N TRP A 210 23.17 1.27 26.15
CA TRP A 210 22.41 0.73 25.03
C TRP A 210 22.99 -0.59 24.52
N THR A 211 24.30 -0.83 24.63
CA THR A 211 24.87 -2.15 24.33
C THR A 211 24.35 -3.22 25.30
N VAL A 212 24.21 -2.91 26.59
CA VAL A 212 23.60 -3.83 27.56
C VAL A 212 22.16 -4.18 27.14
N ALA A 213 21.35 -3.17 26.82
CA ALA A 213 19.99 -3.36 26.34
C ALA A 213 19.94 -4.21 25.06
N LEU A 214 20.81 -3.96 24.08
CA LEU A 214 20.88 -4.73 22.83
C LEU A 214 21.22 -6.20 23.07
N LEU A 215 22.19 -6.48 23.97
CA LEU A 215 22.55 -7.85 24.34
C LEU A 215 21.40 -8.55 25.09
N GLU A 216 20.68 -7.84 25.96
CA GLU A 216 19.46 -8.35 26.58
C GLU A 216 18.39 -8.68 25.54
N GLN A 217 18.09 -7.80 24.59
CA GLN A 217 17.08 -8.11 23.57
C GLN A 217 17.52 -9.20 22.58
N THR A 218 18.83 -9.33 22.33
CA THR A 218 19.37 -10.32 21.39
C THR A 218 19.39 -11.72 21.98
N PHE A 219 19.74 -11.85 23.27
CA PHE A 219 19.96 -13.14 23.90
C PHE A 219 18.91 -13.43 24.99
N MET A 220 18.34 -12.44 25.68
CA MET A 220 17.37 -12.59 26.77
C MET A 220 16.04 -11.83 26.59
N PRO A 221 15.38 -11.87 25.42
CA PRO A 221 14.26 -10.97 25.16
C PRO A 221 13.01 -11.21 26.03
N GLN A 222 12.91 -12.35 26.74
CA GLN A 222 11.74 -12.73 27.55
C GLN A 222 11.76 -12.15 28.99
N GLU A 223 12.94 -11.77 29.50
CA GLU A 223 13.14 -11.36 30.89
C GLU A 223 13.64 -9.91 30.91
N ARG A 224 12.74 -8.96 30.60
CA ARG A 224 13.08 -7.53 30.69
C ARG A 224 13.28 -7.12 32.14
N SER A 225 14.36 -6.41 32.42
CA SER A 225 14.45 -5.60 33.62
C SER A 225 13.62 -4.32 33.43
N SER A 226 12.79 -3.92 34.40
CA SER A 226 11.92 -2.72 34.29
C SER A 226 12.68 -1.37 34.34
N ILE A 227 13.98 -1.39 34.05
CA ILE A 227 14.91 -0.26 34.20
C ILE A 227 14.80 0.74 33.02
N TYR A 228 14.00 0.41 32.00
CA TYR A 228 13.96 1.15 30.72
C TYR A 228 12.70 2.02 30.52
N ASP A 229 11.79 2.11 31.52
CA ASP A 229 10.47 2.78 31.40
C ASP A 229 10.47 4.30 31.69
N ASP A 230 11.62 4.98 31.72
CA ASP A 230 11.68 6.45 31.93
C ASP A 230 11.67 7.22 30.60
N ASP A 231 10.70 8.13 30.44
CA ASP A 231 10.27 8.84 29.20
C ASP A 231 11.31 9.86 28.61
N GLU A 232 12.57 9.85 29.05
CA GLU A 232 13.65 10.74 28.57
C GLU A 232 14.86 9.95 27.99
N HIS A 233 14.65 9.12 26.97
CA HIS A 233 15.75 8.35 26.37
C HIS A 233 16.70 9.22 25.53
N ARG A 234 17.84 9.61 26.11
CA ARG A 234 19.01 10.09 25.34
C ARG A 234 19.67 8.90 24.61
N TYR A 235 19.84 9.02 23.29
CA TYR A 235 20.50 8.02 22.45
C TYR A 235 22.00 8.32 22.28
N PRO A 236 22.84 7.31 21.98
CA PRO A 236 24.23 7.57 21.60
C PRO A 236 24.26 8.35 20.28
N PRO A 237 25.30 9.17 20.05
CA PRO A 237 25.40 9.96 18.84
C PRO A 237 25.44 9.06 17.61
N SER A 238 24.64 9.41 16.60
CA SER A 238 24.59 8.71 15.32
C SER A 238 25.65 9.27 14.37
N ALA A 239 26.18 8.40 13.50
CA ALA A 239 27.07 8.83 12.43
C ALA A 239 26.39 9.83 11.50
N ARG A 240 27.20 10.73 10.91
CA ARG A 240 26.71 11.69 9.92
C ARG A 240 26.11 10.96 8.74
N ARG A 241 25.03 11.54 8.21
CA ARG A 241 24.37 11.02 7.01
C ARG A 241 25.34 11.01 5.82
N PRO A 242 25.33 9.94 5.00
CA PRO A 242 26.06 9.91 3.74
C PRO A 242 25.67 11.08 2.84
N PRO A 243 26.62 11.63 2.05
CA PRO A 243 26.32 12.66 1.07
C PRO A 243 25.20 12.21 0.13
N SER A 244 24.31 13.11 -0.26
CA SER A 244 23.30 12.80 -1.28
C SER A 244 23.98 12.49 -2.61
N LEU A 245 23.54 11.43 -3.29
CA LEU A 245 23.93 11.17 -4.67
C LEU A 245 23.13 12.10 -5.61
N PRO A 246 23.64 12.39 -6.81
CA PRO A 246 22.88 13.13 -7.81
C PRO A 246 21.51 12.49 -8.04
N PRO A 247 20.44 13.28 -8.24
CA PRO A 247 19.11 12.75 -8.48
C PRO A 247 19.14 11.85 -9.72
N THR A 248 19.04 10.55 -9.48
CA THR A 248 18.80 9.57 -10.52
C THR A 248 17.30 9.46 -10.75
N ASN A 249 16.86 9.36 -12.01
CA ASN A 249 15.47 9.27 -12.50
C ASN A 249 14.59 8.11 -11.96
N ASP A 250 14.92 7.53 -10.80
CA ASP A 250 14.14 6.50 -10.12
C ASP A 250 12.93 7.15 -9.43
N GLY A 251 11.95 7.62 -10.21
CA GLY A 251 10.60 8.02 -9.77
C GLY A 251 10.55 8.90 -8.51
N GLU A 252 10.42 10.21 -8.68
CA GLU A 252 10.18 11.12 -7.55
C GLU A 252 8.99 10.67 -6.71
N CYS A 253 9.19 10.50 -5.41
CA CYS A 253 8.07 10.25 -4.51
C CYS A 253 7.14 11.48 -4.49
N PRO A 254 5.81 11.28 -4.46
CA PRO A 254 4.87 12.38 -4.38
C PRO A 254 5.15 13.31 -3.17
N PRO A 255 5.28 14.63 -3.37
CA PRO A 255 5.59 15.58 -2.29
C PRO A 255 4.58 15.61 -1.13
N ASP A 256 3.38 15.06 -1.29
CA ASP A 256 2.34 14.89 -0.24
C ASP A 256 2.64 13.80 0.78
N LEU A 257 3.64 12.94 0.53
CA LEU A 257 4.08 11.93 1.48
C LEU A 257 5.24 12.43 2.37
N PHE A 258 5.55 13.73 2.30
CA PHE A 258 6.57 14.39 3.11
C PHE A 258 5.94 15.58 3.84
N SER A 259 6.26 15.71 5.12
CA SER A 259 6.20 16.98 5.81
C SER A 259 7.64 17.40 6.10
N ASP A 260 7.98 18.65 5.80
CA ASP A 260 9.23 19.27 6.24
C ASP A 260 9.18 19.66 7.73
N ASP A 261 8.06 19.40 8.42
CA ASP A 261 7.95 19.46 9.88
C ASP A 261 8.73 18.29 10.52
N ALA A 262 10.05 18.29 10.38
CA ALA A 262 10.90 17.36 11.08
C ALA A 262 10.89 17.72 12.57
N SER A 263 10.22 16.88 13.37
CA SER A 263 10.74 16.57 14.70
C SER A 263 12.24 16.30 14.59
N GLU A 264 13.03 16.76 15.55
CA GLU A 264 14.48 16.57 15.61
C GLU A 264 14.90 15.14 15.20
N ASP A 265 15.75 15.01 14.17
CA ASP A 265 16.25 13.72 13.67
C ASP A 265 17.10 13.06 14.76
N LEU A 266 16.59 11.97 15.33
CA LEU A 266 17.27 11.22 16.41
C LEU A 266 18.52 10.49 15.92
N GLY A 267 18.67 10.33 14.60
CA GLY A 267 19.76 9.62 13.96
C GLY A 267 19.54 8.11 13.87
N VAL A 268 20.21 7.49 12.90
CA VAL A 268 19.96 6.09 12.51
C VAL A 268 20.22 5.06 13.61
N THR A 269 21.15 5.34 14.52
CA THR A 269 21.44 4.45 15.66
C THR A 269 20.27 4.40 16.64
N ALA A 270 19.61 5.54 16.87
CA ALA A 270 18.43 5.62 17.73
C ALA A 270 17.26 4.82 17.14
N TYR A 271 17.01 4.96 15.83
CA TYR A 271 15.97 4.20 15.15
C TYR A 271 16.26 2.69 15.15
N TYR A 272 17.52 2.28 14.97
CA TYR A 272 17.91 0.87 15.11
C TYR A 272 17.61 0.34 16.53
N ILE A 273 18.01 1.07 17.57
CA ILE A 273 17.74 0.70 18.97
C ILE A 273 16.22 0.52 19.21
N ASN A 274 15.40 1.45 18.74
CA ASN A 274 13.94 1.38 18.86
C ASN A 274 13.36 0.11 18.22
N VAL A 275 13.88 -0.31 17.06
CA VAL A 275 13.43 -1.54 16.40
C VAL A 275 13.85 -2.79 17.18
N ILE A 276 15.02 -2.79 17.83
CA ILE A 276 15.45 -3.89 18.68
C ILE A 276 14.59 -4.00 19.95
N GLU A 277 14.12 -2.88 20.50
CA GLU A 277 13.16 -2.92 21.61
C GLU A 277 11.84 -3.59 21.21
N MET A 278 11.31 -3.26 20.02
CA MET A 278 10.12 -3.91 19.44
C MET A 278 10.36 -5.40 19.20
N TRP A 279 11.57 -5.81 18.80
CA TRP A 279 11.93 -7.24 18.71
C TRP A 279 11.82 -7.94 20.07
N GLY A 280 12.24 -7.27 21.15
CA GLY A 280 12.05 -7.75 22.53
C GLY A 280 10.59 -8.02 22.87
N HIS A 281 9.72 -7.06 22.57
CA HIS A 281 8.28 -7.19 22.77
C HIS A 281 7.67 -8.33 21.94
N LEU A 282 8.04 -8.42 20.67
CA LEU A 282 7.60 -9.51 19.79
C LEU A 282 8.05 -10.88 20.32
N SER A 283 9.29 -11.02 20.75
CA SER A 283 9.82 -12.26 21.30
C SER A 283 9.09 -12.68 22.58
N SER A 284 8.80 -11.72 23.47
CA SER A 284 7.96 -11.97 24.64
C SER A 284 6.55 -12.41 24.22
N TYR A 285 5.95 -11.76 23.22
CA TYR A 285 4.65 -12.15 22.67
C TYR A 285 4.66 -13.57 22.09
N MET A 286 5.69 -13.94 21.31
CA MET A 286 5.86 -15.31 20.79
C MET A 286 5.96 -16.34 21.91
N HIS A 287 6.67 -16.01 22.99
CA HIS A 287 6.73 -16.84 24.19
C HIS A 287 5.35 -17.01 24.83
N GLN A 288 4.59 -15.92 25.01
CA GLN A 288 3.22 -15.96 25.54
C GLN A 288 2.29 -16.81 24.67
N VAL A 289 2.43 -16.77 23.33
CA VAL A 289 1.66 -17.64 22.43
C VAL A 289 2.04 -19.10 22.66
N ARG A 290 3.33 -19.42 22.74
CA ARG A 290 3.83 -20.79 22.97
C ARG A 290 3.30 -21.40 24.27
N ILE A 291 3.41 -20.69 25.38
CA ILE A 291 2.93 -21.16 26.70
C ILE A 291 1.43 -21.03 26.85
N GLY A 292 0.77 -20.42 25.87
CA GLY A 292 -0.67 -20.36 25.80
C GLY A 292 -1.33 -19.31 26.66
N LYS A 293 -0.64 -18.21 26.94
CA LYS A 293 -1.19 -17.05 27.65
C LYS A 293 -1.61 -15.91 26.72
N ALA A 294 -1.26 -15.98 25.43
CA ALA A 294 -1.66 -14.96 24.46
C ALA A 294 -3.17 -14.99 24.15
N GLU A 295 -3.73 -13.79 23.97
CA GLU A 295 -5.11 -13.56 23.54
C GLU A 295 -5.32 -13.79 22.03
N THR A 296 -6.57 -13.65 21.56
CA THR A 296 -6.88 -13.77 20.13
C THR A 296 -6.29 -12.59 19.33
N ALA A 297 -5.47 -12.91 18.32
CA ALA A 297 -4.69 -11.92 17.59
C ALA A 297 -5.52 -10.83 16.88
N TRP A 298 -6.73 -11.14 16.41
CA TRP A 298 -7.59 -10.17 15.71
C TRP A 298 -8.45 -9.29 16.63
N SER A 299 -8.32 -9.40 17.95
CA SER A 299 -9.01 -8.49 18.87
C SER A 299 -8.32 -7.12 18.89
N SER A 300 -9.08 -6.03 18.96
CA SER A 300 -8.55 -4.67 18.81
C SER A 300 -7.61 -4.23 19.95
N GLY A 301 -7.60 -4.94 21.07
CA GLY A 301 -6.66 -4.72 22.17
C GLY A 301 -5.48 -5.70 22.19
N SER A 302 -5.34 -6.53 21.15
CA SER A 302 -4.36 -7.60 21.19
C SER A 302 -2.92 -7.08 21.15
N MET A 303 -2.00 -7.79 21.80
CA MET A 303 -0.56 -7.54 21.64
C MET A 303 -0.12 -7.55 20.16
N HIS A 304 -0.79 -8.33 19.30
CA HIS A 304 -0.54 -8.32 17.87
C HIS A 304 -0.83 -6.95 17.23
N TYR A 305 -1.97 -6.32 17.54
CA TYR A 305 -2.29 -4.99 17.03
C TYR A 305 -1.47 -3.88 17.68
N ILE A 306 -1.10 -4.02 18.96
CA ILE A 306 -0.21 -3.08 19.65
C ILE A 306 1.15 -3.03 18.93
N LEU A 307 1.76 -4.18 18.67
CA LEU A 307 3.02 -4.28 17.93
C LEU A 307 2.91 -3.72 16.50
N CYS A 308 1.80 -3.99 15.79
CA CYS A 308 1.54 -3.37 14.48
C CYS A 308 1.48 -1.84 14.56
N ALA A 309 0.82 -1.28 15.59
CA ALA A 309 0.73 0.16 15.79
C ALA A 309 2.09 0.78 16.14
N GLU A 310 2.92 0.10 16.93
CA GLU A 310 4.29 0.53 17.24
C GLU A 310 5.17 0.59 15.98
N LEU A 311 5.08 -0.41 15.09
CA LEU A 311 5.75 -0.41 13.79
C LEU A 311 5.32 0.79 12.94
N TYR A 312 4.03 1.09 12.84
CA TYR A 312 3.54 2.26 12.09
C TYR A 312 3.98 3.59 12.74
N LYS A 313 4.03 3.65 14.07
CA LYS A 313 4.55 4.81 14.80
C LYS A 313 6.05 5.01 14.53
N HIS A 314 6.81 3.93 14.44
CA HIS A 314 8.22 3.98 14.05
C HIS A 314 8.38 4.48 12.60
N GLU A 315 7.62 3.93 11.65
CA GLU A 315 7.66 4.34 10.23
C GLU A 315 7.30 5.81 10.03
N THR A 316 6.31 6.32 10.78
CA THR A 316 5.89 7.73 10.71
C THR A 316 6.89 8.69 11.36
N LYS A 317 7.67 8.23 12.33
CA LYS A 317 8.74 9.01 12.98
C LYS A 317 10.08 8.96 12.25
N LEU A 318 10.29 7.98 11.37
CA LEU A 318 11.55 7.82 10.64
C LEU A 318 11.69 8.95 9.60
N PRO A 319 12.72 9.81 9.69
CA PRO A 319 12.92 10.90 8.76
C PRO A 319 13.10 10.35 7.35
N HIS A 320 12.51 11.06 6.38
CA HIS A 320 12.50 10.63 4.99
C HIS A 320 13.91 10.40 4.43
N SER A 321 14.90 11.12 4.96
CA SER A 321 16.31 10.99 4.62
C SER A 321 16.93 9.63 4.89
N HIS A 322 16.35 8.84 5.79
CA HIS A 322 16.81 7.48 6.11
C HIS A 322 16.01 6.40 5.35
N LEU A 323 15.06 6.77 4.48
CA LEU A 323 14.33 5.80 3.67
C LEU A 323 15.24 5.20 2.58
N LEU A 324 15.05 3.90 2.30
CA LEU A 324 15.81 3.13 1.30
C LEU A 324 16.02 3.87 -0.03
N ARG A 325 14.97 4.51 -0.55
CA ARG A 325 15.03 5.27 -1.81
C ARG A 325 15.91 6.51 -1.76
N ASN A 326 16.05 7.13 -0.59
CA ASN A 326 16.69 8.44 -0.41
C ASN A 326 18.15 8.32 0.01
N VAL A 327 18.52 7.19 0.64
CA VAL A 327 19.92 6.88 0.95
C VAL A 327 20.66 6.31 -0.27
N HIS A 328 19.92 5.82 -1.27
CA HIS A 328 20.44 5.23 -2.51
C HIS A 328 21.39 4.05 -2.27
N PHE A 329 21.09 3.19 -1.28
CA PHE A 329 21.96 2.07 -0.87
C PHE A 329 22.42 1.20 -2.04
N THR A 330 21.52 0.88 -2.99
CA THR A 330 21.82 0.07 -4.19
C THR A 330 22.78 0.73 -5.19
N LYS A 331 23.03 2.03 -5.08
CA LYS A 331 23.86 2.81 -6.01
C LYS A 331 25.22 3.21 -5.43
N ARG A 332 25.44 2.90 -4.15
CA ARG A 332 26.70 3.18 -3.45
C ARG A 332 27.77 2.19 -3.90
N MET A 333 29.01 2.67 -3.98
CA MET A 333 30.13 1.77 -4.23
C MET A 333 30.49 1.00 -2.97
N ALA A 334 31.00 -0.22 -3.11
CA ALA A 334 31.43 -1.04 -1.97
C ALA A 334 32.42 -0.29 -1.06
N VAL A 335 33.38 0.45 -1.63
CA VAL A 335 34.36 1.25 -0.86
C VAL A 335 33.68 2.32 -0.01
N GLU A 336 32.68 3.02 -0.56
CA GLU A 336 31.94 4.05 0.16
C GLU A 336 31.13 3.49 1.34
N LEU A 337 30.54 2.30 1.15
CA LEU A 337 29.84 1.60 2.23
C LEU A 337 30.81 1.20 3.35
N GLN A 338 32.03 0.77 3.00
CA GLN A 338 33.07 0.41 3.97
C GLN A 338 33.64 1.63 4.71
N ASP A 339 33.75 2.79 4.04
CA ASP A 339 34.23 4.01 4.67
C ASP A 339 33.21 4.58 5.67
N GLN A 340 31.91 4.41 5.41
CA GLN A 340 30.82 4.95 6.23
C GLN A 340 30.02 3.87 6.99
N ARG A 341 30.70 2.82 7.46
CA ARG A 341 30.07 1.69 8.19
C ARG A 341 29.22 2.12 9.38
N GLU A 342 29.67 3.14 10.13
CA GLU A 342 28.96 3.63 11.32
C GLU A 342 27.55 4.16 11.03
N TYR A 343 27.26 4.51 9.77
CA TYR A 343 25.90 4.82 9.31
C TYR A 343 25.21 3.59 8.72
N TRP A 344 25.89 2.88 7.81
CA TRP A 344 25.26 1.83 6.99
C TRP A 344 24.90 0.58 7.77
N ILE A 345 25.67 0.22 8.80
CA ILE A 345 25.36 -0.96 9.63
C ILE A 345 24.06 -0.76 10.41
N PRO A 346 23.90 0.27 11.27
CA PRO A 346 22.63 0.49 11.97
C PRO A 346 21.46 0.70 11.00
N TRP A 347 21.70 1.39 9.88
CA TRP A 347 20.67 1.60 8.86
C TRP A 347 20.17 0.27 8.28
N LEU A 348 21.08 -0.60 7.86
CA LEU A 348 20.72 -1.89 7.28
C LEU A 348 20.07 -2.81 8.31
N LEU A 349 20.65 -2.89 9.51
CA LEU A 349 20.10 -3.72 10.58
C LEU A 349 18.69 -3.25 10.95
N MET A 350 18.45 -1.94 11.06
CA MET A 350 17.11 -1.38 11.25
C MET A 350 16.13 -1.91 10.19
N GLN A 351 16.46 -1.82 8.90
CA GLN A 351 15.58 -2.31 7.81
C GLN A 351 15.33 -3.83 7.92
N VAL A 352 16.38 -4.62 8.14
CA VAL A 352 16.30 -6.08 8.25
C VAL A 352 15.45 -6.49 9.44
N VAL A 353 15.65 -5.88 10.62
CA VAL A 353 14.88 -6.21 11.81
C VAL A 353 13.42 -5.75 11.67
N THR A 354 13.13 -4.56 11.12
CA THR A 354 11.76 -4.11 10.89
C THR A 354 10.97 -5.10 10.02
N HIS A 355 11.54 -5.53 8.88
CA HIS A 355 10.89 -6.53 8.04
C HIS A 355 10.80 -7.90 8.72
N ALA A 356 11.82 -8.33 9.46
CA ALA A 356 11.78 -9.60 10.18
C ALA A 356 10.69 -9.60 11.26
N ILE A 357 10.54 -8.53 12.05
CA ILE A 357 9.47 -8.38 13.05
C ILE A 357 8.11 -8.52 12.36
N THR A 358 7.85 -7.78 11.27
CA THR A 358 6.57 -7.85 10.56
C THR A 358 6.30 -9.25 10.00
N ALA A 359 7.32 -9.94 9.46
CA ALA A 359 7.19 -11.30 8.95
C ALA A 359 6.85 -12.32 10.05
N ILE A 360 7.53 -12.22 11.21
CA ILE A 360 7.34 -13.10 12.36
C ILE A 360 6.00 -12.83 13.06
N LEU A 361 5.60 -11.56 13.17
CA LEU A 361 4.31 -11.16 13.73
C LEU A 361 3.13 -11.74 12.93
N HIS A 362 3.29 -11.88 11.61
CA HIS A 362 2.32 -12.48 10.70
C HIS A 362 2.65 -13.95 10.35
N HIS A 363 3.45 -14.63 11.16
CA HIS A 363 3.97 -15.94 10.81
C HIS A 363 2.84 -17.01 10.67
N PRO A 364 2.71 -17.71 9.52
CA PRO A 364 1.57 -18.60 9.27
C PRO A 364 1.44 -19.75 10.28
N PHE A 365 2.55 -20.32 10.77
CA PHE A 365 2.49 -21.34 11.84
C PHE A 365 1.83 -20.80 13.12
N VAL A 366 2.10 -19.55 13.50
CA VAL A 366 1.57 -18.95 14.74
C VAL A 366 0.04 -18.81 14.61
N HIS A 367 -0.42 -18.26 13.49
CA HIS A 367 -1.84 -17.99 13.28
C HIS A 367 -2.66 -19.21 12.88
N LEU A 368 -2.14 -20.10 12.02
CA LEU A 368 -2.89 -21.24 11.47
C LEU A 368 -2.79 -22.52 12.31
N VAL A 369 -1.78 -22.62 13.18
CA VAL A 369 -1.54 -23.81 14.01
C VAL A 369 -1.60 -23.45 15.49
N ALA A 370 -0.72 -22.58 15.98
CA ALA A 370 -0.61 -22.32 17.42
C ALA A 370 -1.85 -21.67 18.04
N MET A 371 -2.54 -20.80 17.28
CA MET A 371 -3.74 -20.08 17.76
C MET A 371 -5.07 -20.69 17.32
N ARG A 372 -5.06 -21.79 16.55
CA ARG A 372 -6.26 -22.38 15.93
C ARG A 372 -7.28 -22.91 16.94
N ASP A 373 -6.83 -23.62 17.96
CA ASP A 373 -7.72 -24.27 18.95
C ASP A 373 -8.25 -23.29 20.02
N ARG A 374 -7.76 -22.05 20.01
CA ARG A 374 -8.08 -21.01 21.01
C ARG A 374 -9.14 -20.04 20.55
N SER A 375 -9.37 -19.97 19.24
CA SER A 375 -10.51 -19.24 18.69
C SER A 375 -11.80 -20.00 18.95
N SER A 376 -12.66 -19.43 19.79
CA SER A 376 -14.08 -19.79 19.86
C SER A 376 -14.82 -19.33 18.59
N GLY A 377 -14.40 -19.81 17.41
CA GLY A 377 -14.93 -19.41 16.11
C GLY A 377 -13.97 -19.64 14.94
N LEU A 378 -14.47 -19.44 13.72
CA LEU A 378 -13.65 -19.45 12.51
C LEU A 378 -12.84 -18.15 12.41
N GLN A 379 -11.54 -18.26 12.17
CA GLN A 379 -10.68 -17.10 11.90
C GLN A 379 -11.16 -16.34 10.65
N ALA A 380 -11.15 -15.00 10.70
CA ALA A 380 -11.56 -14.18 9.57
C ALA A 380 -10.64 -14.44 8.36
N ARG A 381 -11.22 -14.73 7.19
CA ARG A 381 -10.45 -15.04 5.98
C ARG A 381 -9.60 -13.86 5.50
N SER A 382 -10.05 -12.63 5.72
CA SER A 382 -9.27 -11.40 5.46
C SER A 382 -8.04 -11.29 6.34
N PHE A 383 -8.16 -11.62 7.63
CA PHE A 383 -7.03 -11.67 8.55
C PHE A 383 -6.01 -12.72 8.12
N LEU A 384 -6.47 -13.93 7.73
CA LEU A 384 -5.58 -14.97 7.24
C LEU A 384 -4.92 -14.62 5.90
N GLN A 385 -5.64 -13.95 5.00
CA GLN A 385 -5.07 -13.44 3.75
C GLN A 385 -3.97 -12.41 4.04
N GLN A 386 -4.26 -11.41 4.87
CA GLN A 386 -3.28 -10.41 5.30
C GLN A 386 -2.06 -11.04 5.97
N THR A 387 -2.28 -12.04 6.83
CA THR A 387 -1.21 -12.80 7.50
C THR A 387 -0.24 -13.40 6.49
N VAL A 388 -0.75 -14.09 5.47
CA VAL A 388 0.10 -14.70 4.43
C VAL A 388 0.78 -13.64 3.56
N ASP A 389 0.06 -12.62 3.13
CA ASP A 389 0.59 -11.57 2.25
C ASP A 389 1.73 -10.81 2.94
N GLN A 390 1.55 -10.44 4.22
CA GLN A 390 2.56 -9.75 5.01
C GLN A 390 3.77 -10.65 5.31
N ALA A 391 3.55 -11.93 5.63
CA ALA A 391 4.64 -12.88 5.88
C ALA A 391 5.51 -13.08 4.63
N LEU A 392 4.90 -13.31 3.47
CA LEU A 392 5.62 -13.52 2.21
C LEU A 392 6.34 -12.25 1.73
N PHE A 393 5.69 -11.09 1.84
CA PHE A 393 6.28 -9.82 1.45
C PHE A 393 7.52 -9.47 2.29
N ASN A 394 7.38 -9.50 3.60
CA ASN A 394 8.43 -9.04 4.50
C ASN A 394 9.59 -10.05 4.59
N SER A 395 9.31 -11.37 4.54
CA SER A 395 10.39 -12.37 4.44
C SER A 395 11.22 -12.20 3.17
N ALA A 396 10.59 -11.91 2.03
CA ALA A 396 11.29 -11.64 0.79
C ALA A 396 12.20 -10.40 0.87
N TRP A 397 11.78 -9.34 1.58
CA TRP A 397 12.60 -8.15 1.80
C TRP A 397 13.83 -8.41 2.67
N VAL A 398 13.70 -9.20 3.75
CA VAL A 398 14.84 -9.62 4.58
C VAL A 398 15.91 -10.27 3.70
N PHE A 399 15.53 -11.26 2.88
CA PHE A 399 16.48 -11.98 2.03
C PHE A 399 17.05 -11.09 0.93
N LYS A 400 16.24 -10.20 0.35
CA LYS A 400 16.69 -9.27 -0.70
C LYS A 400 17.74 -8.30 -0.18
N LEU A 401 17.54 -7.72 1.01
CA LEU A 401 18.49 -6.79 1.61
C LEU A 401 19.83 -7.47 1.92
N LEU A 402 19.78 -8.68 2.48
CA LEU A 402 21.00 -9.42 2.82
C LEU A 402 21.74 -9.95 1.57
N ARG A 403 21.03 -10.44 0.55
CA ARG A 403 21.64 -10.80 -0.75
C ARG A 403 22.33 -9.61 -1.40
N LEU A 404 21.70 -8.43 -1.37
CA LEU A 404 22.32 -7.22 -1.88
C LEU A 404 23.61 -6.87 -1.14
N CYS A 405 23.67 -7.12 0.17
CA CYS A 405 24.91 -6.95 0.94
C CYS A 405 26.01 -7.92 0.48
N GLU A 406 25.67 -9.18 0.17
CA GLU A 406 26.62 -10.14 -0.40
C GLU A 406 27.12 -9.69 -1.78
N GLU A 407 26.23 -9.21 -2.64
CA GLU A 407 26.58 -8.66 -3.97
C GLU A 407 27.51 -7.44 -3.86
N LEU A 408 27.26 -6.56 -2.90
CA LEU A 408 28.07 -5.37 -2.62
C LEU A 408 29.32 -5.66 -1.78
N ARG A 409 29.56 -6.93 -1.40
CA ARG A 409 30.65 -7.35 -0.51
C ARG A 409 30.68 -6.58 0.82
N PHE A 410 29.48 -6.28 1.33
CA PHE A 410 29.27 -5.63 2.61
C PHE A 410 28.95 -6.68 3.68
N GLU A 411 29.97 -7.14 4.40
CA GLU A 411 29.84 -8.25 5.34
C GLU A 411 29.01 -7.87 6.58
N ILE A 412 28.02 -8.72 6.89
CA ILE A 412 27.18 -8.65 8.09
C ILE A 412 27.49 -9.85 8.97
N CYS A 413 27.97 -9.57 10.17
CA CYS A 413 28.40 -10.56 11.16
C CYS A 413 27.49 -10.57 12.39
N ASP A 414 26.36 -9.86 12.40
CA ASP A 414 25.52 -9.75 13.59
C ASP A 414 24.81 -11.09 13.94
N PRO A 415 24.97 -11.61 15.18
CA PRO A 415 24.34 -12.86 15.58
C PRO A 415 22.81 -12.80 15.59
N LEU A 416 22.20 -11.66 15.91
CA LEU A 416 20.75 -11.47 15.87
C LEU A 416 20.22 -11.64 14.44
N VAL A 417 20.93 -11.15 13.43
CA VAL A 417 20.54 -11.35 12.03
C VAL A 417 20.49 -12.84 11.70
N GLY A 418 21.46 -13.63 12.16
CA GLY A 418 21.42 -15.08 12.04
C GLY A 418 20.20 -15.70 12.71
N GLN A 419 19.84 -15.21 13.90
CA GLN A 419 18.64 -15.66 14.58
C GLN A 419 17.37 -15.34 13.78
N LEU A 420 17.21 -14.10 13.33
CA LEU A 420 16.05 -13.64 12.58
C LEU A 420 15.92 -14.37 11.25
N VAL A 421 17.01 -14.55 10.50
CA VAL A 421 17.01 -15.32 9.25
C VAL A 421 16.56 -16.76 9.49
N ALA A 422 17.02 -17.41 10.56
CA ALA A 422 16.58 -18.76 10.88
C ALA A 422 15.08 -18.86 11.19
N VAL A 423 14.50 -17.86 11.89
CA VAL A 423 13.04 -17.80 12.12
C VAL A 423 12.29 -17.54 10.82
N VAL A 424 12.69 -16.50 10.09
CA VAL A 424 12.04 -16.07 8.86
C VAL A 424 12.12 -17.16 7.78
N ALA A 425 13.19 -17.96 7.74
CA ALA A 425 13.35 -19.11 6.83
C ALA A 425 12.29 -20.21 7.03
N THR A 426 11.61 -20.25 8.17
CA THR A 426 10.49 -21.18 8.36
C THR A 426 9.25 -20.81 7.53
N ILE A 427 9.13 -19.55 7.07
CA ILE A 427 8.08 -19.09 6.14
C ILE A 427 8.27 -19.71 4.74
N PRO A 428 9.40 -19.51 4.02
CA PRO A 428 9.62 -20.20 2.76
C PRO A 428 9.67 -21.72 2.93
N TRP A 429 10.11 -22.25 4.07
CA TRP A 429 10.00 -23.68 4.36
C TRP A 429 8.55 -24.19 4.30
N LEU A 430 7.58 -23.42 4.82
CA LEU A 430 6.16 -23.74 4.66
C LEU A 430 5.76 -23.63 3.18
N PHE A 431 6.08 -22.51 2.54
CA PHE A 431 5.58 -22.22 1.18
C PHE A 431 6.31 -22.96 0.04
N GLN A 432 7.43 -23.66 0.27
CA GLN A 432 8.10 -24.47 -0.75
C GLN A 432 7.21 -25.61 -1.30
N ARG A 433 6.11 -25.93 -0.60
CA ARG A 433 5.09 -26.90 -1.02
C ARG A 433 3.73 -26.24 -1.30
N ALA A 434 3.71 -24.95 -1.58
CA ALA A 434 2.50 -24.24 -1.98
C ALA A 434 1.93 -24.81 -3.28
N ILE A 435 0.61 -24.69 -3.47
CA ILE A 435 -0.06 -25.10 -4.71
C ILE A 435 0.36 -24.21 -5.88
N ASP A 436 0.67 -22.93 -5.61
CA ASP A 436 1.18 -22.02 -6.63
C ASP A 436 2.66 -22.36 -6.94
N PRO A 437 2.97 -22.79 -8.18
CA PRO A 437 4.31 -23.23 -8.54
C PRO A 437 5.35 -22.10 -8.46
N LYS A 438 4.96 -20.84 -8.72
CA LYS A 438 5.90 -19.70 -8.65
C LYS A 438 6.28 -19.40 -7.20
N VAL A 439 5.30 -19.44 -6.30
CA VAL A 439 5.52 -19.26 -4.87
C VAL A 439 6.40 -20.38 -4.33
N ALA A 440 6.11 -21.63 -4.71
CA ALA A 440 6.87 -22.79 -4.28
C ALA A 440 8.33 -22.77 -4.75
N GLU A 441 8.58 -22.47 -6.03
CA GLU A 441 9.94 -22.41 -6.60
C GLU A 441 10.77 -21.30 -5.96
N LYS A 442 10.18 -20.11 -5.81
CA LYS A 442 10.83 -19.00 -5.12
C LYS A 442 11.16 -19.35 -3.67
N ALA A 443 10.20 -19.90 -2.94
CA ALA A 443 10.38 -20.27 -1.55
C ALA A 443 11.49 -21.32 -1.38
N LYS A 444 11.62 -22.27 -2.31
CA LYS A 444 12.74 -23.22 -2.33
C LYS A 444 14.09 -22.52 -2.51
N GLY A 445 14.18 -21.58 -3.46
CA GLY A 445 15.40 -20.80 -3.67
C GLY A 445 15.78 -19.93 -2.47
N ASP A 446 14.79 -19.31 -1.82
CA ASP A 446 14.99 -18.51 -0.61
C ASP A 446 15.47 -19.37 0.57
N LEU A 447 14.86 -20.54 0.78
CA LEU A 447 15.27 -21.46 1.85
C LEU A 447 16.70 -21.96 1.64
N GLU A 448 17.08 -22.32 0.41
CA GLU A 448 18.43 -22.80 0.11
C GLU A 448 19.48 -21.72 0.37
N TRP A 449 19.20 -20.48 -0.08
CA TRP A 449 20.08 -19.36 0.21
C TRP A 449 20.20 -19.09 1.71
N CYS A 450 19.09 -19.17 2.47
CA CYS A 450 19.11 -18.97 3.93
C CYS A 450 20.02 -19.99 4.63
N LYS A 451 19.97 -21.26 4.23
CA LYS A 451 20.85 -22.29 4.79
C LYS A 451 22.32 -21.96 4.54
N GLY A 452 22.67 -21.57 3.31
CA GLY A 452 24.04 -21.15 2.99
C GLY A 452 24.48 -19.90 3.75
N PHE A 453 23.58 -18.93 3.96
CA PHE A 453 23.86 -17.76 4.79
C PHE A 453 24.12 -18.13 6.26
N LEU A 454 23.26 -18.98 6.85
CA LEU A 454 23.42 -19.46 8.23
C LEU A 454 24.67 -20.31 8.40
N GLU A 455 25.01 -21.13 7.42
CA GLU A 455 26.24 -21.93 7.42
C GLU A 455 27.48 -21.02 7.46
N ARG A 456 27.54 -19.98 6.61
CA ARG A 456 28.61 -18.98 6.64
C ARG A 456 28.68 -18.27 7.98
N LEU A 457 27.55 -17.78 8.49
CA LEU A 457 27.51 -17.05 9.76
C LEU A 457 27.86 -17.96 10.95
N SER A 458 27.58 -19.26 10.88
CA SER A 458 27.93 -20.23 11.93
C SER A 458 29.44 -20.37 12.15
N SER A 459 30.26 -20.06 11.14
CA SER A 459 31.72 -20.00 11.31
C SER A 459 32.16 -18.90 12.28
N THR A 460 31.41 -17.79 12.32
CA THR A 460 31.62 -16.66 13.22
C THR A 460 30.94 -16.91 14.57
N TRP A 461 29.73 -17.48 14.53
CA TRP A 461 28.87 -17.72 15.68
C TRP A 461 28.39 -19.18 15.71
N PRO A 462 29.14 -20.10 16.33
CA PRO A 462 28.84 -21.54 16.26
C PRO A 462 27.45 -21.93 16.77
N HIS A 463 26.85 -21.17 17.69
CA HIS A 463 25.49 -21.40 18.14
C HIS A 463 24.42 -21.26 17.03
N ILE A 464 24.72 -20.57 15.92
CA ILE A 464 23.85 -20.49 14.75
C ILE A 464 23.79 -21.83 14.00
N ALA A 465 24.82 -22.68 14.09
CA ALA A 465 24.81 -24.01 13.48
C ALA A 465 23.65 -24.85 14.01
N GLN A 466 23.33 -24.73 15.30
CA GLN A 466 22.18 -25.41 15.89
C GLN A 466 20.85 -24.98 15.24
N LYS A 467 20.71 -23.71 14.87
CA LYS A 467 19.50 -23.22 14.16
C LYS A 467 19.42 -23.79 12.75
N LEU A 468 20.57 -23.93 12.07
CA LEU A 468 20.66 -24.59 10.77
C LEU A 468 20.28 -26.07 10.87
N GLU A 469 20.75 -26.78 11.88
CA GLU A 469 20.40 -28.19 12.15
C GLU A 469 18.89 -28.37 12.41
N LEU A 470 18.26 -27.44 13.13
CA LEU A 470 16.81 -27.43 13.34
C LEU A 470 16.03 -27.25 12.03
N LEU A 471 16.49 -26.35 11.15
CA LEU A 471 15.91 -26.17 9.81
C LEU A 471 16.10 -27.42 8.93
N GLN A 472 17.26 -28.06 8.97
CA GLN A 472 17.52 -29.32 8.24
C GLN A 472 16.67 -30.48 8.79
N SER A 473 16.44 -30.51 10.10
CA SER A 473 15.56 -31.50 10.74
C SER A 473 14.11 -31.35 10.29
N LEU A 474 13.64 -30.12 10.09
CA LEU A 474 12.32 -29.85 9.49
C LEU A 474 12.22 -30.46 8.09
N ASP A 475 13.23 -30.31 7.22
CA ASP A 475 13.23 -30.92 5.89
C ASP A 475 13.12 -32.45 5.94
N SER A 476 13.91 -33.10 6.80
CA SER A 476 13.85 -34.55 6.96
C SER A 476 12.49 -35.06 7.45
N THR A 477 11.81 -34.29 8.30
CA THR A 477 10.45 -34.61 8.78
C THR A 477 9.45 -34.51 7.63
N ALA A 478 9.63 -33.53 6.75
CA ALA A 478 8.71 -33.28 5.65
C ALA A 478 8.89 -34.26 4.49
N ASP A 479 10.10 -34.75 4.22
CA ASP A 479 10.38 -35.73 3.15
C ASP A 479 9.78 -37.12 3.43
N ASN A 480 9.50 -37.43 4.69
CA ASN A 480 8.82 -38.66 5.11
C ASN A 480 7.29 -38.61 5.03
N ASN A 481 6.70 -37.48 4.58
CA ASN A 481 5.25 -37.36 4.44
C ASN A 481 4.73 -37.99 3.12
N PRO A 482 3.73 -38.90 3.18
CA PRO A 482 3.15 -39.48 1.97
C PRO A 482 2.44 -38.41 1.12
N GLN A 483 2.80 -38.32 -0.17
CA GLN A 483 2.13 -37.49 -1.16
C GLN A 483 0.66 -37.96 -1.32
N PRO A 484 -0.36 -37.13 -1.06
CA PRO A 484 -1.74 -37.48 -1.38
C PRO A 484 -1.93 -37.53 -2.91
N PRO A 485 -2.77 -38.42 -3.45
CA PRO A 485 -3.09 -38.44 -4.88
C PRO A 485 -3.71 -37.10 -5.30
N ALA A 486 -3.29 -36.63 -6.47
CA ALA A 486 -3.65 -35.36 -7.11
C ALA A 486 -5.06 -34.82 -6.76
N GLY A 487 -5.12 -33.61 -6.18
CA GLY A 487 -6.28 -32.72 -6.34
C GLY A 487 -6.84 -31.99 -5.11
N LYS A 488 -6.37 -32.20 -3.87
CA LYS A 488 -6.95 -31.54 -2.67
C LYS A 488 -5.94 -30.90 -1.71
N GLY A 489 -5.00 -30.11 -2.21
CA GLY A 489 -4.09 -29.28 -1.40
C GLY A 489 -3.04 -30.09 -0.62
N ILE A 490 -1.86 -29.52 -0.46
CA ILE A 490 -0.76 -30.19 0.23
C ILE A 490 -0.89 -29.88 1.73
N SER A 491 -1.21 -30.92 2.50
CA SER A 491 -1.12 -30.86 3.97
C SER A 491 0.30 -31.24 4.37
N ILE A 492 0.98 -30.37 5.11
CA ILE A 492 2.30 -30.69 5.70
C ILE A 492 2.07 -31.12 7.13
N VAL A 493 2.63 -32.28 7.48
CA VAL A 493 2.69 -32.77 8.86
C VAL A 493 4.10 -32.51 9.38
N PHE A 494 4.20 -31.91 10.56
CA PHE A 494 5.47 -31.58 11.19
C PHE A 494 5.31 -31.52 12.71
N HIS A 495 6.44 -31.57 13.42
CA HIS A 495 6.47 -31.42 14.87
C HIS A 495 6.51 -29.93 15.24
N PRO A 496 5.47 -29.37 15.91
CA PRO A 496 5.44 -27.96 16.33
C PRO A 496 6.62 -27.54 17.20
N ALA A 497 7.21 -28.49 17.94
CA ALA A 497 8.37 -28.24 18.80
C ALA A 497 9.57 -27.70 18.03
N LEU A 498 9.80 -28.15 16.79
CA LEU A 498 10.90 -27.68 15.94
C LEU A 498 10.69 -26.23 15.49
N PHE A 499 9.45 -25.85 15.16
CA PHE A 499 9.10 -24.46 14.87
C PHE A 499 9.29 -23.57 16.09
N TRP A 500 8.81 -24.00 17.26
CA TRP A 500 8.99 -23.24 18.50
C TRP A 500 10.45 -23.12 18.93
N ALA A 501 11.30 -24.11 18.62
CA ALA A 501 12.74 -24.02 18.86
C ALA A 501 13.42 -22.92 18.01
N LEU A 502 12.80 -22.53 16.89
CA LEU A 502 13.26 -21.41 16.06
C LEU A 502 12.58 -20.10 16.47
N VAL A 503 11.23 -20.07 16.50
CA VAL A 503 10.38 -18.88 16.68
C VAL A 503 10.42 -18.30 18.10
N ASP A 504 10.63 -19.14 19.12
CA ASP A 504 10.73 -18.73 20.52
C ASP A 504 12.13 -19.05 21.07
N PRO A 505 13.15 -18.26 20.70
CA PRO A 505 14.53 -18.54 21.06
C PRO A 505 14.74 -18.32 22.56
N LYS A 506 14.97 -19.41 23.31
CA LYS A 506 15.50 -19.32 24.68
C LYS A 506 17.01 -19.51 24.64
N ILE A 507 17.78 -18.77 25.44
CA ILE A 507 19.19 -19.11 25.69
C ILE A 507 19.35 -20.57 26.13
N SER A 508 18.42 -21.11 26.93
CA SER A 508 18.50 -22.49 27.43
C SER A 508 18.44 -23.56 26.34
N GLN A 509 17.95 -23.21 25.13
CA GLN A 509 17.93 -24.12 23.98
C GLN A 509 19.31 -24.34 23.37
N MET A 510 20.34 -23.57 23.75
CA MET A 510 21.75 -23.83 23.38
C MET A 510 22.38 -25.04 24.11
N THR A 511 21.58 -25.80 24.86
CA THR A 511 21.98 -27.07 25.50
C THR A 511 21.27 -28.22 24.80
N PRO A 512 21.92 -29.37 24.50
CA PRO A 512 21.26 -30.52 23.91
C PRO A 512 20.05 -30.96 24.77
N LEU A 513 18.92 -31.25 24.13
CA LEU A 513 17.68 -31.69 24.77
C LEU A 513 17.91 -32.97 25.60
N TYR A 514 18.26 -32.80 26.88
CA TYR A 514 18.11 -33.85 27.88
C TYR A 514 16.87 -33.55 28.73
N GLY A 515 15.80 -34.28 28.41
CA GLY A 515 14.69 -34.55 29.33
C GLY A 515 13.68 -33.43 29.55
N GLU A 516 12.64 -33.40 28.70
CA GLU A 516 11.29 -33.13 29.20
C GLU A 516 10.40 -34.33 28.89
N SER A 517 9.75 -34.80 29.95
CA SER A 517 9.01 -36.05 30.04
C SER A 517 7.63 -36.00 29.37
N SER A 518 7.32 -37.08 28.66
CA SER A 518 6.01 -37.75 28.61
C SER A 518 4.80 -36.94 28.11
N SER A 519 4.79 -36.61 26.83
CA SER A 519 3.61 -36.85 25.99
C SER A 519 4.11 -37.20 24.59
N ARG A 520 3.44 -38.13 23.88
CA ARG A 520 3.83 -38.43 22.49
C ARG A 520 3.84 -37.11 21.71
N PRO A 521 4.87 -36.80 20.91
CA PRO A 521 4.86 -35.61 20.06
C PRO A 521 3.58 -35.65 19.23
N GLN A 522 2.66 -34.71 19.46
CA GLN A 522 1.49 -34.57 18.61
C GLN A 522 1.94 -33.85 17.36
N ASP A 523 1.82 -34.55 16.23
CA ASP A 523 2.06 -33.97 14.93
C ASP A 523 0.98 -32.93 14.62
N ALA A 524 1.40 -31.74 14.18
CA ALA A 524 0.49 -30.75 13.65
C ALA A 524 0.37 -30.91 12.14
N MET A 525 -0.84 -30.70 11.63
CA MET A 525 -1.12 -30.65 10.21
C MET A 525 -1.51 -29.23 9.82
N ILE A 526 -0.76 -28.64 8.89
CA ILE A 526 -1.10 -27.37 8.26
C ILE A 526 -1.47 -27.59 6.81
N ARG A 527 -2.60 -27.01 6.38
CA ARG A 527 -2.94 -26.91 4.97
C ARG A 527 -2.51 -25.56 4.47
N ILE A 528 -1.49 -25.54 3.62
CA ILE A 528 -0.89 -24.30 3.14
C ILE A 528 -1.73 -23.78 1.99
N SER A 529 -2.31 -22.60 2.19
CA SER A 529 -2.96 -21.84 1.13
C SER A 529 -2.26 -20.51 0.97
N THR A 530 -2.02 -20.11 -0.28
CA THR A 530 -1.60 -18.75 -0.62
C THR A 530 -2.80 -17.79 -0.67
N HIS A 531 -4.01 -18.34 -0.68
CA HIS A 531 -5.26 -17.59 -0.83
C HIS A 531 -6.30 -18.10 0.18
N TYR A 532 -6.66 -17.27 1.15
CA TYR A 532 -7.77 -17.50 2.08
C TYR A 532 -9.02 -16.71 1.68
N ILE A 533 -8.83 -15.63 0.93
CA ILE A 533 -9.84 -14.99 0.11
C ILE A 533 -9.60 -15.51 -1.31
N HIS A 534 -10.60 -16.12 -1.95
CA HIS A 534 -10.43 -16.60 -3.31
C HIS A 534 -10.43 -15.42 -4.27
N PRO A 535 -9.32 -15.11 -4.96
CA PRO A 535 -9.41 -14.33 -6.18
C PRO A 535 -10.23 -15.13 -7.18
N LEU A 536 -11.05 -14.46 -7.98
CA LEU A 536 -11.75 -15.08 -9.10
C LEU A 536 -10.72 -15.48 -10.16
N THR A 537 -10.17 -16.70 -10.04
CA THR A 537 -9.25 -17.23 -11.07
C THR A 537 -10.01 -17.48 -12.38
N GLU A 538 -9.44 -16.99 -13.50
CA GLU A 538 -9.95 -17.16 -14.88
C GLU A 538 -10.35 -18.62 -15.21
N THR A 539 -9.73 -19.60 -14.57
CA THR A 539 -9.96 -21.04 -14.81
C THR A 539 -11.34 -21.51 -14.33
N GLN A 540 -11.87 -20.96 -13.24
CA GLN A 540 -13.22 -21.27 -12.75
C GLN A 540 -14.30 -20.63 -13.62
N ILE A 541 -13.98 -19.50 -14.25
CA ILE A 541 -14.80 -18.85 -15.28
C ILE A 541 -14.79 -19.73 -16.55
N ARG A 542 -13.64 -20.31 -16.94
CA ARG A 542 -13.56 -21.25 -18.09
C ARG A 542 -14.41 -22.52 -17.92
N TYR A 543 -14.46 -23.13 -16.74
CA TYR A 543 -15.23 -24.37 -16.55
C TYR A 543 -16.76 -24.14 -16.64
N ARG A 544 -17.26 -22.98 -16.20
CA ARG A 544 -18.65 -22.57 -16.42
C ARG A 544 -18.93 -22.19 -17.89
N LEU A 545 -17.93 -21.66 -18.60
CA LEU A 545 -18.02 -21.32 -20.02
C LEU A 545 -17.96 -22.56 -20.93
N THR A 546 -17.18 -23.60 -20.59
CA THR A 546 -17.10 -24.85 -21.36
C THR A 546 -18.31 -25.76 -21.14
N GLY A 547 -18.84 -25.83 -19.91
CA GLY A 547 -20.10 -26.54 -19.63
C GLY A 547 -21.28 -25.95 -20.41
N ARG A 548 -21.42 -24.62 -20.41
CA ARG A 548 -22.44 -23.93 -21.22
C ARG A 548 -22.21 -24.06 -22.73
N LYS A 549 -20.96 -24.16 -23.20
CA LYS A 549 -20.65 -24.44 -24.60
C LYS A 549 -21.10 -25.85 -25.02
N LEU A 550 -20.98 -26.86 -24.15
CA LEU A 550 -21.40 -28.22 -24.49
C LEU A 550 -22.93 -28.34 -24.57
N ASP A 551 -23.64 -27.71 -23.64
CA ASP A 551 -25.11 -27.69 -23.65
C ASP A 551 -25.65 -26.90 -24.84
N LEU A 552 -25.05 -25.74 -25.16
CA LEU A 552 -25.42 -24.94 -26.34
C LEU A 552 -25.09 -25.65 -27.66
N VAL A 553 -23.96 -26.37 -27.74
CA VAL A 553 -23.61 -27.17 -28.93
C VAL A 553 -24.54 -28.38 -29.09
N MET A 554 -25.01 -29.00 -28.00
CA MET A 554 -26.02 -30.04 -28.06
C MET A 554 -27.41 -29.51 -28.44
N GLU A 555 -27.78 -28.31 -27.97
CA GLU A 555 -29.02 -27.63 -28.32
C GLU A 555 -29.02 -27.14 -29.80
N ILE A 556 -27.88 -26.64 -30.29
CA ILE A 556 -27.66 -26.27 -31.70
C ILE A 556 -27.68 -27.52 -32.60
N ARG A 557 -27.05 -28.64 -32.22
CA ARG A 557 -27.13 -29.91 -32.96
C ARG A 557 -28.54 -30.52 -32.95
N SER A 558 -29.31 -30.29 -31.89
CA SER A 558 -30.72 -30.68 -31.83
C SER A 558 -31.58 -29.87 -32.80
N ARG A 559 -31.32 -28.56 -32.93
CA ARG A 559 -32.06 -27.68 -33.86
C ARG A 559 -31.61 -27.79 -35.33
N ALA A 560 -30.36 -28.18 -35.59
CA ALA A 560 -29.85 -28.39 -36.95
C ALA A 560 -30.40 -29.64 -37.66
N ARG A 561 -30.96 -30.61 -36.91
CA ARG A 561 -31.58 -31.83 -37.49
C ARG A 561 -32.91 -31.60 -38.21
N HIS A 562 -33.43 -30.37 -38.22
CA HIS A 562 -34.68 -30.01 -38.92
C HIS A 562 -34.48 -29.23 -40.23
N ILE A 563 -33.25 -29.04 -40.71
CA ILE A 563 -32.97 -28.25 -41.93
C ILE A 563 -32.44 -29.11 -43.10
N ASP A 564 -32.28 -30.43 -42.93
CA ASP A 564 -31.63 -31.29 -43.94
C ASP A 564 -32.62 -32.14 -44.77
N THR A 565 -33.66 -31.50 -45.30
CA THR A 565 -34.53 -32.10 -46.35
C THR A 565 -34.82 -31.09 -47.45
N ALA A 566 -33.79 -30.65 -48.15
CA ALA A 566 -33.89 -30.10 -49.50
C ALA A 566 -32.50 -30.11 -50.13
N ASP A 567 -32.19 -31.18 -50.88
CA ASP A 567 -31.53 -31.12 -52.19
C ASP A 567 -31.05 -32.51 -52.62
N ARG A 568 -31.92 -33.19 -53.38
CA ARG A 568 -31.53 -34.11 -54.45
C ARG A 568 -31.98 -33.48 -55.76
N VAL A 569 -31.14 -33.67 -56.77
CA VAL A 569 -31.32 -33.34 -58.20
C VAL A 569 -30.78 -31.96 -58.59
N ALA A 570 -29.50 -31.98 -58.99
CA ALA A 570 -28.99 -31.10 -60.02
C ALA A 570 -29.54 -31.58 -61.37
N ASP A 571 -30.24 -30.71 -62.08
CA ASP A 571 -29.89 -30.30 -63.44
C ASP A 571 -30.87 -29.22 -63.93
N ASP A 572 -30.31 -28.28 -64.67
CA ASP A 572 -30.93 -27.23 -65.48
C ASP A 572 -31.41 -25.90 -64.85
N PHE A 573 -31.08 -24.86 -65.62
CA PHE A 573 -31.46 -23.44 -65.59
C PHE A 573 -30.67 -22.44 -64.74
N THR A 574 -29.83 -21.72 -65.49
CA THR A 574 -29.50 -20.30 -65.37
C THR A 574 -30.54 -19.41 -64.67
N SER A 575 -30.01 -18.51 -63.83
CA SER A 575 -30.59 -17.26 -63.28
C SER A 575 -31.28 -17.31 -61.91
N VAL A 576 -30.55 -17.01 -60.82
CA VAL A 576 -31.02 -16.35 -59.57
C VAL A 576 -29.81 -15.64 -58.89
N PRO A 577 -29.95 -14.47 -58.22
CA PRO A 577 -28.91 -13.45 -58.12
C PRO A 577 -27.95 -13.55 -56.92
N THR A 578 -26.88 -12.76 -57.02
CA THR A 578 -25.79 -12.43 -56.09
C THR A 578 -26.22 -11.86 -54.72
N GLY A 579 -27.19 -12.47 -54.04
CA GLY A 579 -27.69 -12.04 -52.73
C GLY A 579 -27.27 -12.91 -51.54
N HIS A 580 -27.02 -14.22 -51.74
CA HIS A 580 -26.83 -15.16 -50.62
C HIS A 580 -25.38 -15.31 -50.15
N LEU A 581 -24.38 -15.08 -51.01
CA LEU A 581 -22.98 -15.06 -50.59
C LEU A 581 -22.61 -13.78 -49.83
N GLY A 582 -23.27 -12.66 -50.12
CA GLY A 582 -23.08 -11.39 -49.41
C GLY A 582 -23.55 -11.46 -47.95
N ALA A 583 -24.73 -12.03 -47.69
CA ALA A 583 -25.27 -12.15 -46.33
C ALA A 583 -24.42 -13.07 -45.44
N VAL A 584 -23.87 -14.15 -45.99
CA VAL A 584 -23.01 -15.09 -45.26
C VAL A 584 -21.63 -14.47 -44.99
N TYR A 585 -21.03 -13.77 -45.96
CA TYR A 585 -19.78 -13.03 -45.72
C TYR A 585 -19.95 -11.85 -44.75
N GLN A 586 -21.09 -11.17 -44.78
CA GLN A 586 -21.39 -10.05 -43.88
C GLN A 586 -21.71 -10.53 -42.46
N THR A 587 -22.33 -11.72 -42.32
CA THR A 587 -22.57 -12.36 -41.02
C THR A 587 -21.29 -12.98 -40.45
N ILE A 588 -20.44 -13.59 -41.29
CA ILE A 588 -19.13 -14.12 -40.89
C ILE A 588 -18.15 -12.97 -40.59
N ALA A 589 -18.14 -11.89 -41.35
CA ALA A 589 -17.36 -10.69 -41.05
C ALA A 589 -17.87 -9.98 -39.79
N SER A 590 -19.19 -9.94 -39.56
CA SER A 590 -19.76 -9.42 -38.31
C SER A 590 -19.42 -10.32 -37.11
N LEU A 591 -19.40 -11.64 -37.27
CA LEU A 591 -18.93 -12.57 -36.23
C LEU A 591 -17.42 -12.50 -36.02
N HIS A 592 -16.61 -12.30 -37.07
CA HIS A 592 -15.16 -12.10 -36.97
C HIS A 592 -14.84 -10.76 -36.28
N LEU A 593 -15.59 -9.68 -36.58
CA LEU A 593 -15.50 -8.40 -35.88
C LEU A 593 -15.97 -8.52 -34.41
N LEU A 594 -17.03 -9.28 -34.12
CA LEU A 594 -17.50 -9.51 -32.75
C LEU A 594 -16.56 -10.37 -31.90
N ILE A 595 -15.79 -11.29 -32.51
CA ILE A 595 -14.83 -12.15 -31.81
C ILE A 595 -13.43 -11.48 -31.73
N MET A 596 -13.10 -10.56 -32.64
CA MET A 596 -11.87 -9.76 -32.59
C MET A 596 -11.94 -8.56 -31.63
N ASP A 597 -13.13 -8.03 -31.30
CA ASP A 597 -13.31 -6.81 -30.49
C ASP A 597 -13.07 -7.01 -28.97
N GLN A 598 -13.16 -8.25 -28.45
CA GLN A 598 -13.03 -8.51 -27.01
C GLN A 598 -11.57 -8.51 -26.50
N THR A 599 -10.58 -8.55 -27.41
CA THR A 599 -9.15 -8.48 -27.08
C THR A 599 -8.54 -7.09 -27.27
N SER A 600 -9.29 -6.14 -27.83
CA SER A 600 -8.87 -4.75 -28.00
C SER A 600 -8.48 -4.12 -26.67
N LYS A 601 -7.40 -3.33 -26.66
CA LYS A 601 -6.94 -2.58 -25.49
C LYS A 601 -7.78 -1.30 -25.35
N ILE A 602 -8.61 -1.25 -24.31
CA ILE A 602 -9.49 -0.11 -24.03
C ILE A 602 -8.88 0.70 -22.89
N VAL A 603 -8.60 1.98 -23.15
CA VAL A 603 -8.07 2.93 -22.15
C VAL A 603 -9.16 3.92 -21.78
N ILE A 604 -9.60 3.89 -20.53
CA ILE A 604 -10.66 4.76 -19.99
C ILE A 604 -10.00 5.86 -19.15
N ILE A 605 -10.11 7.10 -19.59
CA ILE A 605 -9.54 8.30 -18.96
C ILE A 605 -10.56 8.90 -18.01
N GLY A 606 -10.36 8.74 -16.71
CA GLY A 606 -11.26 9.17 -15.65
C GLY A 606 -11.84 7.96 -14.91
N ALA A 607 -11.54 7.86 -13.62
CA ALA A 607 -11.99 6.81 -12.73
C ALA A 607 -13.14 7.28 -11.82
N GLY A 608 -13.93 8.23 -12.32
CA GLY A 608 -15.19 8.67 -11.70
C GLY A 608 -16.39 7.80 -12.13
N LEU A 609 -17.59 8.32 -11.89
CA LEU A 609 -18.86 7.65 -12.19
C LEU A 609 -18.91 7.03 -13.60
N PHE A 610 -18.80 7.86 -14.65
CA PHE A 610 -18.94 7.40 -16.05
C PHE A 610 -17.88 6.36 -16.41
N GLY A 611 -16.63 6.61 -16.04
CA GLY A 611 -15.52 5.71 -16.38
C GLY A 611 -15.66 4.35 -15.71
N LEU A 612 -15.95 4.30 -14.41
CA LEU A 612 -16.10 3.05 -13.68
C LEU A 612 -17.34 2.25 -14.12
N THR A 613 -18.49 2.89 -14.33
CA THR A 613 -19.67 2.17 -14.80
C THR A 613 -19.46 1.60 -16.21
N THR A 614 -18.74 2.34 -17.06
CA THR A 614 -18.39 1.87 -18.42
C THR A 614 -17.40 0.71 -18.36
N ALA A 615 -16.34 0.84 -17.57
CA ALA A 615 -15.32 -0.19 -17.40
C ALA A 615 -15.95 -1.52 -16.94
N LYS A 616 -16.78 -1.45 -15.88
CA LYS A 616 -17.52 -2.60 -15.37
C LYS A 616 -18.39 -3.24 -16.46
N GLN A 617 -19.17 -2.43 -17.17
CA GLN A 617 -20.09 -2.95 -18.17
C GLN A 617 -19.35 -3.60 -19.35
N LEU A 618 -18.25 -3.00 -19.82
CA LEU A 618 -17.40 -3.59 -20.85
C LEU A 618 -16.81 -4.94 -20.41
N ALA A 619 -16.37 -5.06 -19.16
CA ALA A 619 -15.87 -6.33 -18.63
C ALA A 619 -16.98 -7.39 -18.56
N LEU A 620 -18.19 -7.01 -18.13
CA LEU A 620 -19.37 -7.91 -18.14
C LEU A 620 -19.78 -8.34 -19.55
N GLU A 621 -19.52 -7.51 -20.56
CA GLU A 621 -19.73 -7.82 -21.98
C GLU A 621 -18.57 -8.63 -22.61
N GLY A 622 -17.55 -8.99 -21.82
CA GLY A 622 -16.48 -9.91 -22.19
C GLY A 622 -15.19 -9.27 -22.70
N HIS A 623 -15.04 -7.93 -22.65
CA HIS A 623 -13.77 -7.29 -22.97
C HIS A 623 -12.74 -7.54 -21.86
N GLN A 624 -11.53 -7.99 -22.24
CA GLN A 624 -10.52 -8.45 -21.28
C GLN A 624 -9.41 -7.45 -20.98
N ASN A 625 -9.14 -6.52 -21.91
CA ASN A 625 -7.98 -5.62 -21.84
C ASN A 625 -8.39 -4.18 -21.54
N ILE A 626 -8.97 -3.95 -20.35
CA ILE A 626 -9.47 -2.63 -19.95
C ILE A 626 -8.52 -2.01 -18.92
N THR A 627 -8.05 -0.80 -19.19
CA THR A 627 -7.24 0.01 -18.27
C THR A 627 -7.93 1.33 -17.98
N VAL A 628 -8.24 1.60 -16.72
CA VAL A 628 -8.77 2.87 -16.25
C VAL A 628 -7.61 3.71 -15.72
N ILE A 629 -7.51 4.96 -16.17
CA ILE A 629 -6.44 5.88 -15.78
C ILE A 629 -7.01 7.15 -15.18
N ASP A 630 -6.47 7.60 -14.05
CA ASP A 630 -6.90 8.82 -13.37
C ASP A 630 -5.75 9.43 -12.55
N ARG A 631 -5.93 10.65 -12.08
CA ARG A 631 -5.04 11.31 -11.12
C ARG A 631 -5.03 10.56 -9.77
N HIS A 632 -6.12 9.90 -9.41
CA HIS A 632 -6.27 9.21 -8.11
C HIS A 632 -6.89 7.81 -8.26
N MET A 633 -6.56 6.92 -7.32
CA MET A 633 -7.36 5.71 -7.16
C MET A 633 -8.76 6.09 -6.63
N PRO A 634 -9.85 5.55 -7.18
CA PRO A 634 -11.19 5.88 -6.71
C PRO A 634 -11.40 5.48 -5.23
N PRO A 635 -12.26 6.19 -4.47
CA PRO A 635 -12.95 7.41 -4.85
C PRO A 635 -11.99 8.60 -5.08
N VAL A 636 -12.13 9.29 -6.21
CA VAL A 636 -11.28 10.43 -6.59
C VAL A 636 -11.63 11.64 -5.70
N PRO A 637 -10.72 12.15 -4.84
CA PRO A 637 -11.10 13.08 -3.76
C PRO A 637 -11.75 14.40 -4.19
N ASP A 638 -11.34 14.94 -5.35
CA ASP A 638 -11.89 16.16 -5.93
C ASP A 638 -12.96 15.91 -7.02
N GLY A 639 -13.19 14.65 -7.39
CA GLY A 639 -14.20 14.25 -8.36
C GLY A 639 -15.62 14.47 -7.83
N SER A 640 -16.54 14.88 -8.71
CA SER A 640 -17.96 15.05 -8.34
C SER A 640 -18.66 13.74 -7.98
N SER A 641 -18.11 12.60 -8.36
CA SER A 641 -18.63 11.29 -7.95
C SER A 641 -18.31 10.91 -6.50
N SER A 642 -17.39 11.61 -5.82
CA SER A 642 -16.95 11.29 -4.46
C SER A 642 -17.55 12.27 -3.46
N ASP A 643 -18.38 11.79 -2.55
CA ASP A 643 -19.02 12.62 -1.54
C ASP A 643 -19.67 11.75 -0.45
N ILE A 644 -20.01 12.34 0.70
CA ILE A 644 -20.76 11.61 1.75
C ILE A 644 -22.23 11.40 1.37
N SER A 645 -22.74 12.15 0.38
CA SER A 645 -24.14 11.99 -0.07
C SER A 645 -24.43 12.57 -1.46
N ARG A 646 -25.31 11.90 -2.20
CA ARG A 646 -25.89 12.33 -3.49
C ARG A 646 -27.38 12.00 -3.55
N VAL A 647 -28.18 12.90 -4.14
CA VAL A 647 -29.65 12.74 -4.22
C VAL A 647 -30.00 11.68 -5.27
N ILE A 648 -30.85 10.74 -4.89
CA ILE A 648 -31.44 9.73 -5.76
C ILE A 648 -32.94 10.03 -5.90
N ARG A 649 -33.35 10.47 -7.08
CA ARG A 649 -34.75 10.83 -7.42
C ARG A 649 -35.02 10.60 -8.91
N PHE A 650 -36.27 10.39 -9.29
CA PHE A 650 -36.65 10.15 -10.68
C PHE A 650 -37.49 11.27 -11.32
N ASP A 651 -37.69 12.36 -10.59
CA ASP A 651 -38.54 13.46 -11.01
C ASP A 651 -37.89 14.28 -12.12
N TYR A 652 -38.33 14.07 -13.35
CA TYR A 652 -37.90 14.84 -14.52
C TYR A 652 -39.11 15.17 -15.39
N ALA A 653 -39.11 16.39 -15.95
CA ALA A 653 -40.00 16.77 -17.04
C ALA A 653 -39.73 15.97 -18.32
N ASP A 654 -38.45 15.69 -18.61
CA ASP A 654 -38.05 14.91 -19.78
C ASP A 654 -38.42 13.43 -19.61
N THR A 655 -39.02 12.84 -20.65
CA THR A 655 -39.54 11.47 -20.59
C THR A 655 -38.43 10.42 -20.49
N ASP A 656 -37.32 10.62 -21.19
CA ASP A 656 -36.21 9.66 -21.20
C ASP A 656 -35.50 9.65 -19.85
N TYR A 657 -35.14 10.81 -19.31
CA TYR A 657 -34.51 10.89 -17.98
C TYR A 657 -35.44 10.43 -16.87
N CYS A 658 -36.74 10.76 -16.92
CA CYS A 658 -37.72 10.27 -15.96
C CYS A 658 -37.75 8.73 -15.97
N SER A 659 -37.70 8.12 -17.15
CA SER A 659 -37.74 6.66 -17.31
C SER A 659 -36.47 6.01 -16.79
N LEU A 660 -35.32 6.48 -17.24
CA LEU A 660 -34.02 5.96 -16.86
C LEU A 660 -33.73 6.16 -15.36
N ALA A 661 -34.12 7.30 -14.79
CA ALA A 661 -33.92 7.59 -13.37
C ALA A 661 -34.84 6.75 -12.48
N TYR A 662 -36.05 6.44 -12.95
CA TYR A 662 -36.95 5.53 -12.25
C TYR A 662 -36.40 4.09 -12.24
N GLU A 663 -35.85 3.62 -13.36
CA GLU A 663 -35.16 2.33 -13.40
C GLU A 663 -33.93 2.30 -12.48
N ALA A 664 -33.13 3.37 -12.48
CA ALA A 664 -32.00 3.50 -11.59
C ALA A 664 -32.44 3.50 -10.11
N TYR A 665 -33.50 4.24 -9.76
CA TYR A 665 -34.08 4.25 -8.41
C TYR A 665 -34.56 2.86 -7.99
N ARG A 666 -35.21 2.11 -8.88
CA ARG A 666 -35.59 0.72 -8.59
C ARG A 666 -34.38 -0.15 -8.28
N LYS A 667 -33.30 -0.04 -9.06
CA LYS A 667 -32.07 -0.77 -8.76
C LYS A 667 -31.47 -0.33 -7.42
N TRP A 668 -31.39 0.97 -7.13
CA TRP A 668 -30.92 1.49 -5.84
C TRP A 668 -31.69 0.95 -4.64
N SER A 669 -33.02 0.92 -4.75
CA SER A 669 -33.92 0.53 -3.66
C SER A 669 -34.11 -0.98 -3.49
N GLN A 670 -33.96 -1.76 -4.56
CA GLN A 670 -34.29 -3.19 -4.57
C GLN A 670 -33.06 -4.10 -4.62
N ASP A 671 -31.93 -3.65 -5.16
CA ASP A 671 -30.73 -4.47 -5.25
C ASP A 671 -30.03 -4.53 -3.87
N PRO A 672 -29.90 -5.72 -3.26
CA PRO A 672 -29.31 -5.88 -1.93
C PRO A 672 -27.91 -5.30 -1.79
N LYS A 673 -27.16 -5.19 -2.90
CA LYS A 673 -25.79 -4.66 -2.89
C LYS A 673 -25.70 -3.18 -2.50
N TYR A 674 -26.80 -2.42 -2.60
CA TYR A 674 -26.83 -1.01 -2.20
C TYR A 674 -27.35 -0.82 -0.77
N LYS A 675 -27.62 -1.91 -0.03
CA LYS A 675 -27.97 -1.83 1.39
C LYS A 675 -26.79 -1.25 2.18
N GLY A 676 -27.06 -0.23 3.00
CA GLY A 676 -26.01 0.51 3.73
C GLY A 676 -25.25 1.53 2.86
N ILE A 677 -25.71 1.76 1.63
CA ILE A 677 -25.20 2.79 0.72
C ILE A 677 -26.34 3.73 0.33
N PHE A 678 -27.48 3.17 -0.11
CA PHE A 678 -28.70 3.92 -0.40
C PHE A 678 -29.62 3.95 0.82
N TYR A 679 -30.12 5.14 1.12
CA TYR A 679 -31.03 5.43 2.20
C TYR A 679 -32.28 6.08 1.61
N GLN A 680 -33.38 5.33 1.62
CA GLN A 680 -34.67 5.87 1.21
C GLN A 680 -35.11 6.92 2.23
N THR A 681 -35.46 8.10 1.74
CA THR A 681 -36.00 9.18 2.57
C THR A 681 -36.95 10.04 1.75
N ASP A 682 -37.88 10.69 2.44
CA ASP A 682 -38.80 11.64 1.86
C ASP A 682 -38.02 12.88 1.37
N TYR A 683 -38.49 13.45 0.25
CA TYR A 683 -37.93 14.70 -0.25
C TYR A 683 -39.00 15.67 -0.70
N ILE A 684 -38.73 16.95 -0.48
CA ILE A 684 -39.57 18.07 -0.83
C ILE A 684 -38.85 18.84 -1.93
N ILE A 685 -39.55 19.04 -3.04
CA ILE A 685 -39.16 20.00 -4.06
C ILE A 685 -40.05 21.23 -3.85
N ALA A 686 -39.41 22.37 -3.61
CA ALA A 686 -40.05 23.64 -3.34
C ALA A 686 -39.49 24.75 -4.25
N GLY A 687 -40.24 25.84 -4.36
CA GLY A 687 -39.88 27.07 -5.07
C GLY A 687 -40.90 28.17 -4.79
N SER A 688 -40.82 29.26 -5.56
CA SER A 688 -41.77 30.39 -5.47
C SER A 688 -42.48 30.60 -6.80
N ARG A 689 -43.81 30.83 -6.75
CA ARG A 689 -44.72 30.96 -7.92
C ARG A 689 -44.36 32.04 -8.96
N SER A 690 -43.38 32.89 -8.69
CA SER A 690 -43.04 34.07 -9.49
C SER A 690 -41.83 33.89 -10.43
N THR A 691 -41.36 32.65 -10.60
CA THR A 691 -40.03 32.37 -11.17
C THR A 691 -40.08 31.35 -12.34
N PRO A 692 -39.15 31.38 -13.31
CA PRO A 692 -39.09 30.41 -14.43
C PRO A 692 -39.15 28.92 -14.03
N GLU A 693 -38.71 28.61 -12.81
CA GLU A 693 -38.66 27.31 -12.14
C GLU A 693 -40.06 26.71 -11.95
N LYS A 694 -41.11 27.55 -11.91
CA LYS A 694 -42.50 27.10 -11.92
C LYS A 694 -42.80 26.27 -13.18
N SER A 695 -42.30 26.72 -14.35
CA SER A 695 -42.48 25.99 -15.59
C SER A 695 -41.84 24.60 -15.53
N TRP A 696 -40.69 24.47 -14.87
CA TRP A 696 -40.00 23.19 -14.69
C TRP A 696 -40.78 22.26 -13.74
N THR A 697 -41.26 22.80 -12.62
CA THR A 697 -42.03 22.03 -11.61
C THR A 697 -43.35 21.52 -12.19
N ASP A 698 -44.09 22.37 -12.90
CA ASP A 698 -45.36 21.99 -13.55
C ASP A 698 -45.15 20.91 -14.62
N LYS A 699 -44.11 21.03 -15.45
CA LYS A 699 -43.77 20.00 -16.46
C LYS A 699 -43.38 18.68 -15.81
N THR A 700 -42.64 18.73 -14.70
CA THR A 700 -42.23 17.54 -13.95
C THR A 700 -43.44 16.85 -13.35
N ILE A 701 -44.34 17.60 -12.70
CA ILE A 701 -45.60 17.05 -12.17
C ILE A 701 -46.45 16.45 -13.28
N ALA A 702 -46.62 17.13 -14.41
CA ALA A 702 -47.38 16.61 -15.54
C ALA A 702 -46.79 15.30 -16.08
N GLN A 703 -45.47 15.15 -16.06
CA GLN A 703 -44.81 13.92 -16.46
C GLN A 703 -44.99 12.80 -15.42
N LEU A 704 -44.97 13.12 -14.12
CA LEU A 704 -45.28 12.18 -13.05
C LEU A 704 -46.74 11.69 -13.14
N ASP A 705 -47.69 12.60 -13.39
CA ASP A 705 -49.11 12.29 -13.62
C ASP A 705 -49.28 11.38 -14.84
N LYS A 706 -48.66 11.74 -15.98
CA LYS A 706 -48.70 10.95 -17.22
C LYS A 706 -48.20 9.52 -17.01
N ARG A 707 -47.21 9.33 -16.13
CA ARG A 707 -46.62 8.02 -15.81
C ARG A 707 -47.24 7.34 -14.58
N GLN A 708 -48.22 7.97 -13.93
CA GLN A 708 -48.86 7.49 -12.70
C GLN A 708 -47.84 7.21 -11.58
N LEU A 709 -46.81 8.04 -11.48
CA LEU A 709 -45.79 7.95 -10.44
C LEU A 709 -46.23 8.74 -9.19
N PRO A 710 -45.96 8.24 -7.97
CA PRO A 710 -46.50 8.82 -6.75
C PRO A 710 -45.82 10.14 -6.39
N TYR A 711 -46.63 11.15 -6.08
CA TYR A 711 -46.21 12.41 -5.45
C TYR A 711 -47.40 13.01 -4.69
N THR A 712 -47.16 14.02 -3.87
CA THR A 712 -48.21 14.75 -3.14
C THR A 712 -47.94 16.25 -3.22
N ARG A 713 -48.84 17.01 -3.84
CA ARG A 713 -48.75 18.47 -3.83
C ARG A 713 -48.87 18.99 -2.40
N LEU A 714 -48.04 19.98 -2.06
CA LEU A 714 -48.09 20.67 -0.77
C LEU A 714 -48.90 21.95 -0.96
N ALA A 715 -49.87 22.20 -0.08
CA ALA A 715 -50.75 23.36 -0.21
C ALA A 715 -50.01 24.68 0.03
N ASP A 716 -49.13 24.69 1.03
CA ASP A 716 -48.32 25.82 1.48
C ASP A 716 -47.14 25.31 2.33
N ALA A 717 -46.31 26.23 2.82
CA ALA A 717 -45.20 25.91 3.73
C ALA A 717 -45.69 25.30 5.07
N ALA A 718 -46.90 25.65 5.53
CA ALA A 718 -47.45 25.12 6.78
C ALA A 718 -47.85 23.63 6.66
N ASP A 719 -48.30 23.18 5.48
CA ASP A 719 -48.51 21.76 5.18
C ASP A 719 -47.18 20.98 5.24
N ALA A 720 -46.10 21.54 4.67
CA ALA A 720 -44.76 20.95 4.77
C ALA A 720 -44.30 20.81 6.23
N LYS A 721 -44.42 21.87 7.04
CA LYS A 721 -44.06 21.85 8.48
C LYS A 721 -44.95 20.93 9.31
N ARG A 722 -46.23 20.78 8.97
CA ARG A 722 -47.13 19.85 9.66
C ARG A 722 -46.71 18.39 9.46
N ARG A 723 -46.20 18.07 8.27
CA ARG A 723 -45.67 16.75 7.92
C ARG A 723 -44.28 16.51 8.49
N PHE A 724 -43.45 17.55 8.50
CA PHE A 724 -42.10 17.53 9.05
C PHE A 724 -41.93 18.66 10.08
N PRO A 725 -42.40 18.48 11.33
CA PRO A 725 -42.31 19.51 12.37
C PRO A 725 -40.89 19.92 12.73
N ILE A 726 -39.90 19.12 12.31
CA ILE A 726 -38.48 19.42 12.43
C ILE A 726 -38.04 20.61 11.56
N LEU A 727 -38.80 20.96 10.52
CA LEU A 727 -38.55 22.14 9.68
C LEU A 727 -39.12 23.37 10.37
N THR A 728 -38.24 24.23 10.86
CA THR A 728 -38.59 25.39 11.71
C THR A 728 -38.58 26.71 10.94
N GLY A 729 -37.81 26.82 9.85
CA GLY A 729 -37.65 28.05 9.06
C GLY A 729 -38.82 28.35 8.09
N GLU A 730 -38.79 29.46 7.37
CA GLU A 730 -39.96 29.95 6.60
C GLU A 730 -40.33 29.13 5.35
N LEU A 731 -39.38 28.39 4.76
CA LEU A 731 -39.51 27.56 3.55
C LEU A 731 -40.06 28.31 2.30
N ALA A 732 -39.19 28.61 1.33
CA ALA A 732 -39.52 29.17 0.01
C ALA A 732 -40.60 30.28 -0.03
N GLN A 733 -40.57 31.21 0.94
CA GLN A 733 -41.48 32.36 1.01
C GLN A 733 -40.91 33.61 0.29
N PRO A 734 -41.78 34.54 -0.18
CA PRO A 734 -43.24 34.43 -0.26
C PRO A 734 -43.68 33.51 -1.42
N ASN A 735 -44.91 33.02 -1.35
CA ASN A 735 -45.57 32.23 -2.41
C ASN A 735 -45.00 30.82 -2.60
N PHE A 736 -44.88 30.08 -1.51
CA PHE A 736 -44.49 28.67 -1.52
C PHE A 736 -45.28 27.87 -2.59
N GLU A 737 -44.53 27.10 -3.36
CA GLU A 737 -45.03 26.06 -4.25
C GLU A 737 -44.12 24.86 -4.13
N GLY A 738 -44.69 23.66 -4.04
CA GLY A 738 -43.89 22.47 -3.92
C GLY A 738 -44.70 21.20 -3.82
N TYR A 739 -43.98 20.08 -3.84
CA TYR A 739 -44.55 18.76 -3.68
C TYR A 739 -43.60 17.86 -2.90
N LEU A 740 -44.18 16.85 -2.27
CA LEU A 740 -43.52 15.80 -1.51
C LEU A 740 -43.49 14.52 -2.36
N ASN A 741 -42.35 13.86 -2.38
CA ASN A 741 -42.22 12.52 -2.93
C ASN A 741 -41.50 11.61 -1.91
N LYS A 742 -42.09 10.42 -1.68
CA LYS A 742 -41.61 9.40 -0.73
C LYS A 742 -40.75 8.32 -1.38
N SER A 743 -40.68 8.37 -2.71
CA SER A 743 -39.96 7.40 -3.55
C SER A 743 -38.67 8.03 -4.04
N GLY A 744 -37.70 8.13 -3.14
CA GLY A 744 -36.38 8.69 -3.41
C GLY A 744 -35.49 8.58 -2.19
N GLY A 745 -34.39 9.33 -2.19
CA GLY A 745 -33.56 9.47 -1.02
C GLY A 745 -32.15 9.92 -1.38
N TRP A 746 -31.17 9.40 -0.67
CA TRP A 746 -29.77 9.71 -0.91
C TRP A 746 -28.90 8.46 -0.85
N ALA A 747 -27.76 8.52 -1.52
CA ALA A 747 -26.74 7.48 -1.47
C ALA A 747 -25.42 8.05 -0.97
N ASP A 748 -24.73 7.30 -0.10
CA ASP A 748 -23.32 7.55 0.24
C ASP A 748 -22.47 7.30 -1.00
N ALA A 749 -22.00 8.39 -1.61
CA ALA A 749 -21.35 8.33 -2.90
C ALA A 749 -19.94 7.74 -2.82
N ASN A 750 -19.24 7.98 -1.71
CA ASN A 750 -17.94 7.37 -1.45
C ASN A 750 -18.06 5.85 -1.31
N LYS A 751 -19.04 5.35 -0.54
CA LYS A 751 -19.29 3.89 -0.45
C LYS A 751 -19.67 3.30 -1.80
N ALA A 752 -20.56 3.94 -2.56
CA ALA A 752 -20.98 3.47 -3.88
C ALA A 752 -19.82 3.39 -4.88
N ILE A 753 -18.97 4.43 -4.96
CA ILE A 753 -17.82 4.45 -5.86
C ILE A 753 -16.73 3.48 -5.40
N LYS A 754 -16.52 3.33 -4.09
CA LYS A 754 -15.59 2.33 -3.54
C LYS A 754 -16.04 0.91 -3.90
N GLN A 755 -17.32 0.60 -3.71
CA GLN A 755 -17.88 -0.69 -4.13
C GLN A 755 -17.75 -0.88 -5.65
N LEU A 756 -18.08 0.12 -6.47
CA LEU A 756 -17.99 0.01 -7.92
C LEU A 756 -16.54 -0.20 -8.39
N ARG A 757 -15.57 0.46 -7.77
CA ARG A 757 -14.14 0.22 -7.99
C ARG A 757 -13.75 -1.22 -7.63
N ASP A 758 -14.20 -1.71 -6.48
CA ASP A 758 -13.89 -3.07 -6.02
C ASP A 758 -14.49 -4.11 -6.98
N GLU A 759 -15.73 -3.90 -7.43
CA GLU A 759 -16.37 -4.69 -8.49
C GLU A 759 -15.58 -4.64 -9.81
N CYS A 760 -14.99 -3.48 -10.17
CA CYS A 760 -14.13 -3.39 -11.35
C CYS A 760 -12.83 -4.19 -11.19
N LEU A 761 -12.18 -4.12 -10.01
CA LEU A 761 -10.97 -4.89 -9.71
C LEU A 761 -11.26 -6.40 -9.74
N GLU A 762 -12.37 -6.85 -9.17
CA GLU A 762 -12.83 -8.24 -9.21
C GLU A 762 -13.06 -8.77 -10.63
N LEU A 763 -13.42 -7.87 -11.57
CA LEU A 763 -13.59 -8.18 -12.99
C LEU A 763 -12.28 -8.13 -13.79
N GLY A 764 -11.13 -7.88 -13.15
CA GLY A 764 -9.81 -7.87 -13.79
C GLY A 764 -9.43 -6.56 -14.49
N ILE A 765 -10.18 -5.47 -14.25
CA ILE A 765 -9.88 -4.16 -14.84
C ILE A 765 -8.63 -3.57 -14.19
N SER A 766 -7.68 -3.13 -15.02
CA SER A 766 -6.42 -2.53 -14.55
C SER A 766 -6.60 -1.04 -14.24
N PHE A 767 -5.86 -0.53 -13.25
CA PHE A 767 -5.87 0.89 -12.87
C PHE A 767 -4.47 1.49 -12.91
N ILE A 768 -4.32 2.68 -13.48
CA ILE A 768 -3.11 3.51 -13.41
C ILE A 768 -3.50 4.84 -12.74
N ALA A 769 -2.87 5.16 -11.62
CA ALA A 769 -3.18 6.33 -10.81
C ALA A 769 -1.95 7.22 -10.57
N GLY A 770 -2.13 8.39 -9.96
CA GLY A 770 -1.05 9.33 -9.66
C GLY A 770 -0.52 10.02 -10.92
N ARG A 771 0.77 10.37 -10.93
CA ARG A 771 1.41 11.04 -12.08
C ARG A 771 1.34 10.18 -13.35
N ALA A 772 1.51 8.87 -13.21
CA ALA A 772 1.38 7.87 -14.27
C ALA A 772 -0.04 7.81 -14.87
N GLY A 773 -1.07 8.08 -14.07
CA GLY A 773 -2.47 8.08 -14.51
C GLY A 773 -3.03 9.46 -14.86
N THR A 774 -2.26 10.53 -14.62
CA THR A 774 -2.66 11.91 -14.91
C THR A 774 -2.47 12.20 -16.40
N VAL A 775 -3.55 12.21 -17.18
CA VAL A 775 -3.51 12.47 -18.62
C VAL A 775 -3.36 13.95 -18.90
N VAL A 776 -2.42 14.29 -19.78
CA VAL A 776 -2.12 15.66 -20.24
C VAL A 776 -2.35 15.85 -21.75
N GLY A 777 -2.70 14.79 -22.48
CA GLY A 777 -3.01 14.86 -23.90
C GLY A 777 -2.88 13.51 -24.60
N PHE A 778 -2.79 13.54 -25.92
CA PHE A 778 -2.74 12.34 -26.76
C PHE A 778 -1.52 12.35 -27.69
N ASP A 779 -1.12 11.15 -28.10
CA ASP A 779 -0.26 10.89 -29.25
C ASP A 779 -1.12 10.33 -30.38
N SER A 780 -1.35 11.13 -31.43
CA SER A 780 -2.23 10.81 -32.55
C SER A 780 -1.51 11.02 -33.88
N ASP A 781 -1.87 10.22 -34.88
CA ASP A 781 -1.39 10.40 -36.25
C ASP A 781 -2.08 11.56 -36.98
N ALA A 782 -1.60 11.88 -38.19
CA ALA A 782 -2.14 12.94 -39.03
C ALA A 782 -3.60 12.70 -39.46
N GLN A 783 -4.14 11.50 -39.25
CA GLN A 783 -5.52 11.13 -39.56
C GLN A 783 -6.43 11.14 -38.33
N GLY A 784 -5.94 11.62 -37.18
CA GLY A 784 -6.70 11.74 -35.93
C GLY A 784 -6.89 10.41 -35.20
N VAL A 785 -6.07 9.39 -35.46
CA VAL A 785 -6.13 8.13 -34.70
C VAL A 785 -5.14 8.17 -33.55
N ILE A 786 -5.65 8.05 -32.33
CA ILE A 786 -4.85 8.02 -31.10
C ILE A 786 -4.15 6.67 -30.99
N LYS A 787 -2.85 6.68 -30.68
CA LYS A 787 -2.04 5.47 -30.40
C LYS A 787 -1.75 5.32 -28.91
N ALA A 788 -1.66 6.43 -28.20
CA ALA A 788 -1.43 6.44 -26.76
C ALA A 788 -1.94 7.75 -26.11
N VAL A 789 -2.22 7.68 -24.81
CA VAL A 789 -2.37 8.88 -23.98
C VAL A 789 -1.01 9.32 -23.45
N LYS A 790 -0.79 10.63 -23.38
CA LYS A 790 0.38 11.24 -22.74
C LYS A 790 0.04 11.50 -21.27
N THR A 791 0.94 11.11 -20.37
CA THR A 791 0.75 11.23 -18.93
C THR A 791 1.73 12.25 -18.35
N LEU A 792 1.44 12.78 -17.15
CA LEU A 792 2.30 13.76 -16.47
C LEU A 792 3.67 13.19 -16.09
N GLU A 793 3.80 11.87 -15.96
CA GLU A 793 5.08 11.18 -15.74
C GLU A 793 5.92 11.08 -17.02
N GLY A 794 5.31 11.26 -18.19
CA GLY A 794 5.98 11.19 -19.50
C GLY A 794 5.93 9.80 -20.15
N THR A 795 5.56 8.75 -19.41
CA THR A 795 5.38 7.40 -19.96
C THR A 795 4.02 7.27 -20.65
N PRO A 796 3.94 7.03 -21.97
CA PRO A 796 2.67 6.95 -22.69
C PRO A 796 1.96 5.61 -22.46
N VAL A 797 0.62 5.63 -22.32
CA VAL A 797 -0.19 4.41 -22.20
C VAL A 797 -0.87 4.12 -23.54
N ARG A 798 -0.49 3.00 -24.16
CA ARG A 798 -0.98 2.57 -25.49
C ARG A 798 -2.34 1.90 -25.39
N GLY A 799 -3.18 2.11 -26.40
CA GLY A 799 -4.52 1.52 -26.51
C GLY A 799 -5.03 1.54 -27.94
N ASP A 800 -6.07 0.75 -28.20
CA ASP A 800 -6.77 0.67 -29.48
C ASP A 800 -8.01 1.59 -29.47
N HIS A 801 -8.72 1.63 -28.35
CA HIS A 801 -9.88 2.50 -28.10
C HIS A 801 -9.68 3.33 -26.84
N PHE A 802 -10.10 4.59 -26.89
CA PHE A 802 -9.97 5.52 -25.79
C PHE A 802 -11.34 6.05 -25.40
N ILE A 803 -11.65 6.05 -24.10
CA ILE A 803 -12.90 6.58 -23.55
C ILE A 803 -12.57 7.74 -22.61
N LEU A 804 -12.92 8.96 -22.99
CA LEU A 804 -12.76 10.15 -22.16
C LEU A 804 -13.96 10.33 -21.23
N ALA A 805 -13.76 10.05 -19.95
CA ALA A 805 -14.72 10.15 -18.86
C ALA A 805 -14.20 10.98 -17.67
N ALA A 806 -13.36 11.98 -17.94
CA ALA A 806 -12.64 12.79 -16.94
C ALA A 806 -13.49 13.92 -16.31
N GLY A 807 -14.81 13.90 -16.49
CA GLY A 807 -15.71 14.91 -15.93
C GLY A 807 -15.29 16.33 -16.27
N ALA A 808 -15.20 17.20 -15.26
CA ALA A 808 -14.90 18.62 -15.45
C ALA A 808 -13.47 18.88 -15.98
N TRP A 809 -12.59 17.88 -15.92
CA TRP A 809 -11.23 17.97 -16.46
C TRP A 809 -11.15 17.61 -17.94
N SER A 810 -12.21 17.09 -18.56
CA SER A 810 -12.23 16.82 -20.00
C SER A 810 -11.93 18.06 -20.84
N SER A 811 -12.37 19.25 -20.38
CA SER A 811 -12.06 20.53 -21.02
C SER A 811 -10.58 20.96 -20.89
N GLY A 812 -9.78 20.30 -20.05
CA GLY A 812 -8.33 20.50 -20.04
C GLY A 812 -7.59 19.63 -21.06
N ILE A 813 -8.25 18.61 -21.62
CA ILE A 813 -7.62 17.50 -22.36
C ILE A 813 -7.96 17.56 -23.87
N VAL A 814 -9.22 17.85 -24.22
CA VAL A 814 -9.70 17.98 -25.62
C VAL A 814 -10.50 19.26 -25.86
N PRO A 815 -10.54 19.79 -27.09
CA PRO A 815 -11.48 20.83 -27.48
C PRO A 815 -12.92 20.38 -27.21
N THR A 816 -13.73 21.22 -26.58
CA THR A 816 -15.13 20.87 -26.28
C THR A 816 -16.15 21.69 -27.08
N TYR A 817 -15.69 22.60 -27.96
CA TYR A 817 -16.53 23.38 -28.88
C TYR A 817 -17.71 24.10 -28.21
N ASN A 818 -17.53 24.53 -26.95
CA ASN A 818 -18.58 25.10 -26.09
C ASN A 818 -19.79 24.18 -25.82
N SER A 819 -19.67 22.89 -26.14
CA SER A 819 -20.68 21.85 -25.84
C SER A 819 -20.64 21.39 -24.40
N THR A 820 -19.55 21.69 -23.69
CA THR A 820 -19.47 21.51 -22.24
C THR A 820 -18.82 22.71 -21.58
N LEU A 821 -19.22 22.95 -20.34
CA LEU A 821 -18.66 23.97 -19.47
C LEU A 821 -18.39 23.40 -18.09
N SER A 822 -17.17 23.59 -17.60
CA SER A 822 -16.82 23.23 -16.23
C SER A 822 -17.30 24.31 -15.26
N THR A 823 -18.22 23.97 -14.36
CA THR A 823 -18.78 24.89 -13.35
C THR A 823 -18.58 24.33 -11.95
N ALA A 824 -18.28 25.20 -10.98
CA ALA A 824 -18.12 24.82 -9.59
C ALA A 824 -19.38 25.16 -8.79
N GLN A 825 -19.81 24.24 -7.92
CA GLN A 825 -20.99 24.39 -7.06
C GLN A 825 -20.58 24.38 -5.59
N ALA A 826 -21.23 25.21 -4.77
CA ALA A 826 -20.89 25.38 -3.37
C ALA A 826 -21.49 24.28 -2.48
N LEU A 827 -20.68 23.76 -1.56
CA LEU A 827 -21.04 22.77 -0.55
C LEU A 827 -20.74 23.32 0.85
N GLY A 828 -21.60 23.04 1.82
CA GLY A 828 -21.43 23.34 3.22
C GLY A 828 -21.62 22.09 4.09
N PHE A 829 -20.83 22.00 5.16
CA PHE A 829 -20.85 20.89 6.11
C PHE A 829 -20.86 21.45 7.53
N LEU A 830 -21.82 21.00 8.33
CA LEU A 830 -21.97 21.38 9.73
C LEU A 830 -21.89 20.14 10.60
N ARG A 831 -21.02 20.16 11.61
CA ARG A 831 -20.87 19.08 12.58
C ARG A 831 -22.01 19.11 13.60
N LEU A 832 -22.74 18.02 13.73
CA LEU A 832 -23.79 17.87 14.73
C LEU A 832 -23.26 17.17 16.00
N THR A 833 -23.82 17.55 17.14
CA THR A 833 -23.70 16.83 18.41
C THR A 833 -24.52 15.53 18.37
N ASP A 834 -24.31 14.63 19.33
CA ASP A 834 -25.05 13.36 19.37
C ASP A 834 -26.57 13.56 19.55
N ASP A 835 -26.97 14.52 20.39
CA ASP A 835 -28.38 14.88 20.56
C ASP A 835 -28.99 15.45 19.26
N GLU A 836 -28.22 16.28 18.55
CA GLU A 836 -28.64 16.82 17.25
C GLU A 836 -28.70 15.74 16.18
N MET A 837 -27.80 14.75 16.19
CA MET A 837 -27.88 13.59 15.30
C MET A 837 -29.18 12.83 15.51
N ILE A 838 -29.60 12.62 16.77
CA ILE A 838 -30.88 11.99 17.10
C ILE A 838 -32.05 12.87 16.63
N LYS A 839 -31.99 14.17 16.91
CA LYS A 839 -33.04 15.14 16.58
C LYS A 839 -33.26 15.26 15.06
N TYR A 840 -32.19 15.30 14.27
CA TYR A 840 -32.24 15.59 12.84
C TYR A 840 -32.12 14.36 11.94
N LYS A 841 -32.04 13.13 12.48
CA LYS A 841 -31.85 11.89 11.69
C LYS A 841 -32.86 11.71 10.56
N ASP A 842 -34.12 12.11 10.78
CA ASP A 842 -35.25 11.90 9.86
C ASP A 842 -35.66 13.18 9.12
N ILE A 843 -34.79 14.21 9.06
CA ILE A 843 -35.11 15.40 8.24
C ILE A 843 -35.28 14.98 6.76
N PRO A 844 -36.25 15.54 6.03
CA PRO A 844 -36.37 15.26 4.61
C PRO A 844 -35.20 15.89 3.84
N ILE A 845 -34.98 15.42 2.62
CA ILE A 845 -34.22 16.19 1.64
C ILE A 845 -35.12 17.35 1.20
N TYR A 846 -34.75 18.57 1.56
CA TYR A 846 -35.39 19.79 1.10
C TYR A 846 -34.58 20.38 -0.06
N MET A 847 -35.24 20.67 -1.18
CA MET A 847 -34.68 21.34 -2.34
C MET A 847 -35.51 22.58 -2.66
N ASN A 848 -34.90 23.76 -2.60
CA ASN A 848 -35.50 24.98 -3.12
C ASN A 848 -34.89 25.29 -4.50
N TYR A 849 -35.65 25.04 -5.55
CA TYR A 849 -35.19 25.21 -6.93
C TYR A 849 -34.98 26.68 -7.31
N ALA A 850 -35.73 27.62 -6.70
CA ALA A 850 -35.57 29.04 -6.99
C ALA A 850 -34.21 29.59 -6.54
N THR A 851 -33.59 28.97 -5.53
CA THR A 851 -32.26 29.35 -5.02
C THR A 851 -31.16 28.36 -5.41
N GLY A 852 -31.57 27.15 -5.84
CA GLY A 852 -30.74 25.97 -6.04
C GLY A 852 -30.33 25.27 -4.74
N TRP A 853 -30.77 25.73 -3.57
CA TRP A 853 -30.29 25.21 -2.29
C TRP A 853 -30.91 23.85 -1.94
N PHE A 854 -30.11 22.95 -1.35
CA PHE A 854 -30.62 21.67 -0.84
C PHE A 854 -29.79 21.06 0.28
N ASN A 855 -30.40 20.18 1.07
CA ASN A 855 -29.72 19.41 2.14
C ASN A 855 -29.80 17.89 1.93
N PHE A 856 -29.16 17.19 2.87
CA PHE A 856 -29.32 15.76 3.11
C PHE A 856 -29.66 15.52 4.57
N PRO A 857 -30.29 14.38 4.91
CA PRO A 857 -30.26 13.86 6.27
C PRO A 857 -28.81 13.77 6.80
N PRO A 858 -28.59 13.90 8.12
CA PRO A 858 -27.27 13.77 8.72
C PRO A 858 -26.61 12.44 8.39
N HIS A 859 -25.34 12.49 8.01
CA HIS A 859 -24.58 11.29 7.70
C HIS A 859 -24.03 10.65 8.98
N GLU A 860 -24.52 9.46 9.33
CA GLU A 860 -24.23 8.76 10.59
C GLU A 860 -22.73 8.65 10.89
N ASP A 861 -21.93 8.07 9.98
CA ASP A 861 -20.50 7.82 10.25
C ASP A 861 -19.67 9.10 10.41
N THR A 862 -20.10 10.22 9.82
CA THR A 862 -19.35 11.48 9.85
C THR A 862 -19.98 12.51 10.78
N LYS A 863 -21.17 12.25 11.32
CA LYS A 863 -21.94 13.22 12.11
C LYS A 863 -22.11 14.59 11.44
N MET A 864 -22.12 14.61 10.10
CA MET A 864 -22.21 15.85 9.32
C MET A 864 -23.61 16.04 8.75
N LEU A 865 -24.15 17.25 8.92
CA LEU A 865 -25.23 17.77 8.10
C LEU A 865 -24.61 18.45 6.87
N LYS A 866 -24.92 17.93 5.69
CA LYS A 866 -24.46 18.50 4.42
C LYS A 866 -25.59 19.24 3.72
N PHE A 867 -25.25 20.38 3.13
CA PHE A 867 -26.09 21.14 2.23
C PHE A 867 -25.25 21.75 1.11
N ALA A 868 -25.92 22.18 0.06
CA ALA A 868 -25.28 22.59 -1.18
C ALA A 868 -26.17 23.53 -1.98
N VAL A 869 -25.57 24.18 -2.98
CA VAL A 869 -26.27 25.04 -3.91
C VAL A 869 -26.04 24.53 -5.33
N HIS A 870 -27.10 24.02 -5.94
CA HIS A 870 -27.18 23.62 -7.34
C HIS A 870 -27.73 24.78 -8.19
N GLY A 871 -26.91 25.82 -8.36
CA GLY A 871 -27.26 26.98 -9.16
C GLY A 871 -26.43 27.07 -10.44
N TRP A 872 -26.36 28.26 -11.01
CA TRP A 872 -25.51 28.57 -12.17
C TRP A 872 -24.01 28.40 -11.90
N GLY A 873 -23.61 28.56 -10.62
CA GLY A 873 -22.27 28.23 -10.14
C GLY A 873 -21.19 29.21 -10.58
N TYR A 874 -19.95 28.72 -10.48
CA TYR A 874 -18.74 29.51 -10.68
C TYR A 874 -17.88 28.97 -11.81
N THR A 875 -17.32 29.85 -12.64
CA THR A 875 -16.33 29.49 -13.67
C THR A 875 -14.93 29.89 -13.25
N ARG A 876 -13.93 29.23 -13.86
CA ARG A 876 -12.51 29.55 -13.70
C ARG A 876 -11.85 29.50 -15.06
N ALA A 877 -11.69 30.67 -15.68
CA ALA A 877 -10.90 30.82 -16.89
C ALA A 877 -9.46 30.33 -16.67
N PRO A 878 -8.88 29.58 -17.63
CA PRO A 878 -7.50 29.08 -17.54
C PRO A 878 -6.48 30.20 -17.33
N SER A 879 -5.48 29.95 -16.49
CA SER A 879 -4.35 30.87 -16.26
C SER A 879 -3.15 30.52 -17.14
N LYS A 880 -2.23 31.48 -17.38
CA LYS A 880 -1.02 31.26 -18.22
C LYS A 880 -0.13 30.09 -17.74
N GLY A 881 -0.17 29.75 -16.45
CA GLY A 881 0.59 28.65 -15.85
C GLY A 881 -0.14 27.31 -15.81
N ASP A 882 -1.40 27.24 -16.25
CA ASP A 882 -2.12 25.98 -16.35
C ASP A 882 -1.54 25.20 -17.55
N ASN A 883 -0.92 24.04 -17.31
CA ASN A 883 -0.33 23.19 -18.35
C ASN A 883 -1.41 22.43 -19.14
N ASN A 884 -2.37 23.17 -19.71
CA ASN A 884 -3.47 22.61 -20.47
C ASN A 884 -3.05 22.44 -21.93
N SER A 885 -3.33 21.26 -22.50
CA SER A 885 -3.11 20.99 -23.92
C SER A 885 -4.06 21.81 -24.81
N VAL A 886 -5.19 22.25 -24.26
CA VAL A 886 -6.27 22.92 -24.99
C VAL A 886 -6.51 24.31 -24.40
N LYS A 887 -6.33 25.33 -25.24
CA LYS A 887 -6.46 26.76 -24.87
C LYS A 887 -7.82 27.37 -25.22
N SER A 888 -8.66 26.65 -25.95
CA SER A 888 -9.94 27.16 -26.49
C SER A 888 -11.10 27.15 -25.49
N ASN A 889 -10.93 26.53 -24.31
CA ASN A 889 -12.03 26.32 -23.37
C ASN A 889 -12.11 27.45 -22.33
N ILE A 890 -13.33 27.94 -22.07
CA ILE A 890 -13.59 29.13 -21.25
C ILE A 890 -13.52 28.89 -19.74
N SER A 891 -13.59 27.63 -19.29
CA SER A 891 -13.52 27.28 -17.87
C SER A 891 -12.91 25.89 -17.67
N VAL A 892 -11.98 25.80 -16.73
CA VAL A 892 -11.30 24.55 -16.33
C VAL A 892 -11.13 24.52 -14.81
N PRO A 893 -11.30 23.35 -14.17
CA PRO A 893 -10.91 23.17 -12.78
C PRO A 893 -9.41 23.41 -12.58
N PRO A 894 -8.94 23.58 -11.33
CA PRO A 894 -7.52 23.63 -11.03
C PRO A 894 -6.79 22.38 -11.58
N PRO A 895 -5.66 22.53 -12.30
CA PRO A 895 -5.00 21.43 -13.02
C PRO A 895 -4.36 20.39 -12.09
N VAL A 896 -3.89 20.79 -10.90
CA VAL A 896 -3.28 19.89 -9.90
C VAL A 896 -4.02 20.02 -8.58
N SER A 897 -5.15 19.32 -8.48
CA SER A 897 -5.93 19.23 -7.25
C SER A 897 -5.81 17.81 -6.66
N ARG A 898 -5.29 17.72 -5.43
CA ARG A 898 -5.22 16.48 -4.66
C ARG A 898 -6.53 16.19 -3.90
N GLU A 899 -7.28 17.24 -3.58
CA GLU A 899 -8.53 17.21 -2.82
C GLU A 899 -9.32 18.51 -3.02
N ARG A 900 -10.59 18.54 -2.62
CA ARG A 900 -11.36 19.79 -2.60
C ARG A 900 -10.85 20.69 -1.48
N LYS A 901 -10.40 21.90 -1.84
CA LYS A 901 -10.01 22.92 -0.86
C LYS A 901 -11.18 23.31 0.03
N ASN A 902 -10.87 23.61 1.30
CA ASN A 902 -11.82 24.14 2.26
C ASN A 902 -12.12 25.62 1.99
N PHE A 903 -12.76 25.90 0.86
CA PHE A 903 -12.98 27.25 0.37
C PHE A 903 -14.23 27.34 -0.50
N VAL A 904 -14.98 28.42 -0.29
CA VAL A 904 -16.00 28.95 -1.21
C VAL A 904 -15.92 30.48 -1.20
N PRO A 905 -16.37 31.15 -2.27
CA PRO A 905 -16.60 32.59 -2.25
C PRO A 905 -17.55 33.06 -1.14
N ALA A 906 -17.43 34.32 -0.73
CA ALA A 906 -18.27 34.90 0.32
C ALA A 906 -19.77 34.87 -0.04
N ASP A 907 -20.11 35.17 -1.30
CA ASP A 907 -21.49 35.08 -1.81
C ASP A 907 -22.00 33.63 -1.84
N ALA A 908 -21.12 32.65 -2.06
CA ALA A 908 -21.49 31.23 -1.95
C ALA A 908 -21.78 30.82 -0.51
N GLU A 909 -20.95 31.24 0.46
CA GLU A 909 -21.19 30.96 1.87
C GLU A 909 -22.49 31.62 2.36
N GLU A 910 -22.75 32.87 1.95
CA GLU A 910 -23.99 33.58 2.26
C GLU A 910 -25.21 32.81 1.76
N ARG A 911 -25.18 32.31 0.52
CA ARG A 911 -26.26 31.50 -0.05
C ARG A 911 -26.44 30.16 0.68
N LEU A 912 -25.34 29.50 1.05
CA LEU A 912 -25.36 28.28 1.84
C LEU A 912 -26.05 28.51 3.20
N ARG A 913 -25.72 29.61 3.88
CA ARG A 913 -26.33 30.01 5.15
C ARG A 913 -27.76 30.48 5.01
N ALA A 914 -28.10 31.19 3.93
CA ALA A 914 -29.45 31.65 3.66
C ALA A 914 -30.44 30.49 3.53
N GLY A 915 -30.08 29.45 2.76
CA GLY A 915 -30.92 28.26 2.66
C GLY A 915 -30.94 27.42 3.94
N LEU A 916 -29.85 27.38 4.71
CA LEU A 916 -29.88 26.76 6.04
C LEU A 916 -30.81 27.52 6.98
N ARG A 917 -30.85 28.85 6.93
CA ARG A 917 -31.78 29.69 7.70
C ARG A 917 -33.22 29.52 7.26
N GLU A 918 -33.44 29.31 5.97
CA GLU A 918 -34.76 29.02 5.41
C GLU A 918 -35.32 27.69 5.91
N MET A 919 -34.47 26.68 6.13
CA MET A 919 -34.87 25.34 6.57
C MET A 919 -34.83 25.16 8.11
N LEU A 920 -33.70 25.49 8.73
CA LEU A 920 -33.35 25.30 10.14
C LEU A 920 -32.63 26.56 10.68
N PRO A 921 -33.35 27.67 10.95
CA PRO A 921 -32.80 28.92 11.44
C PRO A 921 -31.92 28.77 12.68
N GLU A 922 -32.22 27.82 13.57
CA GLU A 922 -31.42 27.58 14.78
C GLU A 922 -29.98 27.11 14.51
N LEU A 923 -29.68 26.60 13.30
CA LEU A 923 -28.33 26.15 12.92
C LEU A 923 -27.60 27.14 12.00
N ALA A 924 -28.28 28.15 11.47
CA ALA A 924 -27.78 28.98 10.36
C ALA A 924 -26.52 29.78 10.68
N ASP A 925 -26.39 30.25 11.92
CA ASP A 925 -25.29 31.10 12.37
C ASP A 925 -24.16 30.28 13.03
N ARG A 926 -24.30 28.95 13.12
CA ARG A 926 -23.22 28.07 13.60
C ARG A 926 -22.03 28.10 12.62
N ALA A 927 -20.83 27.90 13.16
CA ALA A 927 -19.64 27.72 12.36
C ALA A 927 -19.79 26.49 11.45
N LEU A 928 -19.46 26.65 10.17
CA LEU A 928 -19.39 25.52 9.24
C LEU A 928 -18.06 24.81 9.49
N GLU A 929 -18.10 23.49 9.65
CA GLU A 929 -16.87 22.70 9.78
C GLU A 929 -16.06 22.78 8.49
N ARG A 930 -16.76 22.71 7.35
CA ARG A 930 -16.14 22.70 6.05
C ARG A 930 -17.04 23.35 5.00
N VAL A 931 -16.41 23.98 4.04
CA VAL A 931 -17.00 24.45 2.80
C VAL A 931 -16.17 23.97 1.63
N ALA A 932 -16.76 23.75 0.47
CA ALA A 932 -16.00 23.32 -0.71
C ALA A 932 -16.69 23.69 -2.01
N LEU A 933 -15.89 23.90 -3.05
CA LEU A 933 -16.34 23.94 -4.44
C LEU A 933 -16.25 22.54 -5.07
N CYS A 934 -17.33 22.09 -5.70
CA CYS A 934 -17.44 20.81 -6.41
C CYS A 934 -17.65 21.06 -7.91
N TRP A 935 -16.80 20.50 -8.75
CA TRP A 935 -16.80 20.75 -10.20
C TRP A 935 -17.70 19.80 -10.98
N TYR A 936 -18.60 20.37 -11.78
CA TYR A 936 -19.48 19.70 -12.74
C TYR A 936 -19.03 19.96 -14.18
N THR A 937 -19.58 19.18 -15.10
CA THR A 937 -19.51 19.40 -16.54
C THR A 937 -20.92 19.62 -17.02
N ASP A 938 -21.30 20.87 -17.18
CA ASP A 938 -22.62 21.25 -17.68
C ASP A 938 -22.63 21.20 -19.21
N THR A 939 -23.78 20.90 -19.80
CA THR A 939 -24.06 21.04 -21.23
C THR A 939 -25.16 22.09 -21.46
N PRO A 940 -25.22 22.72 -22.65
CA PRO A 940 -26.24 23.73 -22.98
C PRO A 940 -27.68 23.31 -22.68
N THR A 941 -28.00 22.04 -22.89
CA THR A 941 -29.35 21.48 -22.72
C THR A 941 -29.55 20.71 -21.42
N GLY A 942 -28.51 20.55 -20.61
CA GLY A 942 -28.53 19.67 -19.43
C GLY A 942 -28.42 18.18 -19.75
N ASP A 943 -28.21 17.81 -21.02
CA ASP A 943 -28.08 16.44 -21.47
C ASP A 943 -26.68 15.83 -21.27
N PHE A 944 -26.61 14.49 -21.17
CA PHE A 944 -25.34 13.77 -21.24
C PHE A 944 -24.69 13.88 -22.62
N ILE A 945 -23.37 13.64 -22.67
CA ILE A 945 -22.64 13.41 -23.92
C ILE A 945 -22.11 11.99 -23.90
N MET A 946 -22.50 11.20 -24.91
CA MET A 946 -22.10 9.81 -25.13
C MET A 946 -21.88 9.58 -26.64
N ASP A 947 -20.79 10.11 -27.18
CA ASP A 947 -20.52 10.06 -28.62
C ASP A 947 -19.02 10.12 -28.93
N TYR A 948 -18.64 9.84 -30.18
CA TYR A 948 -17.26 9.95 -30.64
C TYR A 948 -16.84 11.41 -30.81
N HIS A 949 -15.59 11.71 -30.45
CA HIS A 949 -15.03 13.04 -30.63
C HIS A 949 -14.85 13.36 -32.13
N PRO A 950 -15.20 14.57 -32.60
CA PRO A 950 -15.13 14.93 -34.02
C PRO A 950 -13.71 14.82 -34.61
N ASP A 951 -12.69 15.24 -33.85
CA ASP A 951 -11.29 15.21 -34.31
C ASP A 951 -10.59 13.87 -34.16
N TYR A 952 -11.06 12.98 -33.27
CA TYR A 952 -10.34 11.75 -32.90
C TYR A 952 -11.18 10.51 -33.17
N LYS A 953 -10.80 9.74 -34.19
CA LYS A 953 -11.63 8.63 -34.73
C LYS A 953 -11.91 7.52 -33.73
N ASN A 954 -11.00 7.28 -32.79
CA ASN A 954 -11.07 6.23 -31.79
C ASN A 954 -11.20 6.76 -30.35
N LEU A 955 -11.62 8.02 -30.18
CA LEU A 955 -11.94 8.61 -28.88
C LEU A 955 -13.45 8.71 -28.72
N PHE A 956 -13.97 8.01 -27.71
CA PHE A 956 -15.36 8.12 -27.29
C PHE A 956 -15.45 9.01 -26.04
N VAL A 957 -16.40 9.93 -26.00
CA VAL A 957 -16.58 10.87 -24.89
C VAL A 957 -17.81 10.48 -24.09
N GLY A 958 -17.63 10.28 -22.79
CA GLY A 958 -18.69 10.04 -21.81
C GLY A 958 -18.68 11.10 -20.72
N GLY A 959 -19.64 12.01 -20.72
CA GLY A 959 -19.65 13.13 -19.79
C GLY A 959 -20.92 13.97 -19.86
N GLY A 960 -20.78 15.29 -19.64
CA GLY A 960 -21.93 16.20 -19.64
C GLY A 960 -22.92 15.91 -18.51
N GLY A 961 -22.42 15.46 -17.36
CA GLY A 961 -23.28 14.99 -16.27
C GLY A 961 -24.15 16.06 -15.61
N SER A 962 -23.98 17.34 -15.97
CA SER A 962 -24.86 18.49 -15.67
C SER A 962 -25.37 18.58 -14.22
N GLY A 963 -24.57 18.09 -13.27
CA GLY A 963 -24.90 18.02 -11.85
C GLY A 963 -25.93 16.97 -11.44
N HIS A 964 -26.40 16.10 -12.34
CA HIS A 964 -27.47 15.12 -12.06
C HIS A 964 -27.10 13.65 -12.33
N ALA A 965 -25.92 13.33 -12.87
CA ALA A 965 -25.60 11.99 -13.39
C ALA A 965 -25.50 10.88 -12.31
N PHE A 966 -25.11 11.21 -11.08
CA PHE A 966 -24.78 10.21 -10.06
C PHE A 966 -25.90 9.20 -9.78
N LYS A 967 -27.16 9.67 -9.79
CA LYS A 967 -28.31 8.80 -9.52
C LYS A 967 -28.49 7.69 -10.56
N PHE A 968 -27.92 7.84 -11.75
CA PHE A 968 -27.98 6.87 -12.83
C PHE A 968 -26.91 5.78 -12.73
N LEU A 969 -26.05 5.78 -11.69
CA LEU A 969 -24.97 4.79 -11.48
C LEU A 969 -25.38 3.34 -11.80
N PRO A 970 -26.56 2.82 -11.38
CA PRO A 970 -26.93 1.43 -11.64
C PRO A 970 -27.26 1.07 -13.09
N VAL A 971 -27.43 2.06 -13.98
CA VAL A 971 -27.82 1.88 -15.39
C VAL A 971 -26.88 2.57 -16.38
N LEU A 972 -26.02 3.48 -15.91
CA LEU A 972 -25.20 4.34 -16.75
C LEU A 972 -24.20 3.56 -17.63
N GLY A 973 -23.67 2.45 -17.11
CA GLY A 973 -22.74 1.60 -17.85
C GLY A 973 -23.36 1.02 -19.12
N GLU A 974 -24.62 0.53 -19.03
CA GLU A 974 -25.37 -0.03 -20.16
C GLU A 974 -25.62 1.04 -21.25
N CYS A 975 -25.93 2.28 -20.84
CA CYS A 975 -26.07 3.41 -21.77
C CYS A 975 -24.74 3.71 -22.49
N MET A 976 -23.66 3.80 -21.73
CA MET A 976 -22.32 4.11 -22.25
C MET A 976 -21.83 3.08 -23.27
N THR A 977 -21.93 1.78 -22.97
CA THR A 977 -21.48 0.74 -23.90
C THR A 977 -22.39 0.61 -25.11
N SER A 978 -23.70 0.82 -24.94
CA SER A 978 -24.64 0.89 -26.06
C SER A 978 -24.33 2.04 -27.01
N ALA A 979 -23.99 3.21 -26.47
CA ALA A 979 -23.61 4.38 -27.25
C ALA A 979 -22.29 4.16 -28.01
N TRP A 980 -21.27 3.65 -27.31
CA TRP A 980 -19.96 3.34 -27.89
C TRP A 980 -20.05 2.34 -29.05
N LYS A 981 -20.96 1.36 -28.93
CA LYS A 981 -21.27 0.34 -29.96
C LYS A 981 -22.28 0.81 -31.01
N LYS A 982 -22.74 2.07 -30.95
CA LYS A 982 -23.76 2.66 -31.84
C LYS A 982 -25.09 1.88 -31.85
N LYS A 983 -25.50 1.40 -30.68
CA LYS A 983 -26.73 0.62 -30.43
C LYS A 983 -27.79 1.36 -29.61
N LEU A 984 -27.54 2.62 -29.25
CA LEU A 984 -28.58 3.43 -28.61
C LEU A 984 -29.77 3.62 -29.56
N PRO A 985 -31.01 3.71 -29.02
CA PRO A 985 -32.15 4.24 -29.76
C PRO A 985 -31.82 5.57 -30.43
N SER A 986 -32.30 5.79 -31.65
CA SER A 986 -31.95 6.96 -32.45
C SER A 986 -32.23 8.29 -31.75
N HIS A 987 -33.32 8.39 -30.98
CA HIS A 987 -33.66 9.60 -30.24
C HIS A 987 -32.69 9.87 -29.09
N LEU A 988 -32.16 8.84 -28.42
CA LEU A 988 -31.13 8.99 -27.38
C LEU A 988 -29.76 9.28 -27.99
N ALA A 989 -29.42 8.65 -29.11
CA ALA A 989 -28.18 8.94 -29.83
C ALA A 989 -28.14 10.41 -30.29
N GLU A 990 -29.25 10.94 -30.81
CA GLU A 990 -29.36 12.34 -31.19
C GLU A 990 -29.34 13.29 -29.97
N LYS A 991 -30.00 12.92 -28.86
CA LYS A 991 -30.03 13.70 -27.63
C LYS A 991 -28.65 13.77 -26.94
N TRP A 992 -27.86 12.70 -26.98
CA TRP A 992 -26.57 12.61 -26.28
C TRP A 992 -25.35 12.76 -27.20
N LYS A 993 -25.56 13.29 -28.41
CA LYS A 993 -24.47 13.48 -29.38
C LYS A 993 -23.47 14.55 -28.93
N PHE A 994 -22.29 14.50 -29.50
CA PHE A 994 -21.31 15.56 -29.30
C PHE A 994 -21.61 16.73 -30.26
N HIS A 995 -22.05 17.86 -29.71
CA HIS A 995 -22.36 19.05 -30.50
C HIS A 995 -21.07 19.80 -30.90
N THR A 996 -21.02 20.36 -32.11
CA THR A 996 -19.90 21.21 -32.58
C THR A 996 -20.39 22.56 -33.10
N GLU A 997 -21.68 22.67 -33.38
CA GLU A 997 -22.37 23.89 -33.82
C GLU A 997 -22.34 25.06 -32.80
N TYR A 998 -21.84 24.79 -31.59
CA TYR A 998 -21.71 25.75 -30.50
C TYR A 998 -20.37 26.49 -30.48
N GLU A 999 -19.39 26.08 -31.30
CA GLU A 999 -18.01 26.59 -31.26
C GLU A 999 -17.92 28.12 -31.36
N HIS A 1000 -18.76 28.74 -32.19
CA HIS A 1000 -18.75 30.18 -32.45
C HIS A 1000 -19.84 30.96 -31.71
N ARG A 1001 -20.57 30.33 -30.79
CA ARG A 1001 -21.60 31.00 -29.99
C ARG A 1001 -20.98 31.56 -28.71
N GLU A 1002 -21.25 32.84 -28.42
CA GLU A 1002 -20.70 33.52 -27.24
C GLU A 1002 -21.30 33.03 -25.92
N ASP A 1003 -22.60 32.75 -25.87
CA ASP A 1003 -23.24 32.10 -24.72
C ASP A 1003 -24.18 30.98 -25.16
N THR A 1004 -23.85 29.76 -24.73
CA THR A 1004 -24.60 28.54 -25.04
C THR A 1004 -25.34 27.99 -23.82
N PHE A 1005 -25.06 28.50 -22.62
CA PHE A 1005 -25.57 27.97 -21.36
C PHE A 1005 -26.70 28.84 -20.85
N LEU A 1006 -27.83 28.81 -21.56
CA LEU A 1006 -29.05 29.57 -21.24
C LEU A 1006 -29.94 28.90 -20.18
N GLY A 1007 -29.55 27.71 -19.71
CA GLY A 1007 -30.23 26.95 -18.67
C GLY A 1007 -31.45 26.17 -19.17
N ASP A 1008 -31.74 25.06 -18.49
CA ASP A 1008 -32.88 24.17 -18.75
C ASP A 1008 -34.05 24.40 -17.77
N GLY A 1009 -33.97 25.46 -16.95
CA GLY A 1009 -34.91 25.76 -15.88
C GLY A 1009 -34.72 24.94 -14.60
N SER A 1010 -33.69 24.09 -14.52
CA SER A 1010 -33.36 23.32 -13.31
C SER A 1010 -32.37 24.05 -12.37
N ARG A 1011 -31.82 25.19 -12.81
CA ARG A 1011 -30.86 26.02 -12.07
C ARG A 1011 -31.52 27.33 -11.64
N GLY A 1012 -31.60 27.56 -10.33
CA GLY A 1012 -32.03 28.84 -9.76
C GLY A 1012 -30.90 29.65 -9.14
N GLY A 1013 -31.27 30.78 -8.57
CA GLY A 1013 -30.34 31.74 -7.96
C GLY A 1013 -29.68 32.69 -8.96
N PRO A 1014 -28.66 33.45 -8.52
CA PRO A 1014 -27.99 34.45 -9.36
C PRO A 1014 -27.28 33.81 -10.55
N GLU A 1015 -27.03 34.63 -11.57
CA GLU A 1015 -26.30 34.26 -12.78
C GLU A 1015 -24.90 33.69 -12.47
N ARG A 1016 -24.39 32.91 -13.42
CA ARG A 1016 -23.06 32.29 -13.38
C ARG A 1016 -21.99 33.36 -13.19
N ARG A 1017 -21.08 33.14 -12.24
CA ARG A 1017 -20.03 34.10 -11.90
C ARG A 1017 -18.63 33.56 -12.17
N GLU A 1018 -17.79 34.35 -12.80
CA GLU A 1018 -16.36 34.06 -12.88
C GLU A 1018 -15.67 34.31 -11.54
N LEU A 1019 -14.82 33.39 -11.09
CA LEU A 1019 -14.00 33.59 -9.89
C LEU A 1019 -13.02 34.76 -10.10
N SER A 1020 -12.95 35.67 -9.13
CA SER A 1020 -11.96 36.74 -9.13
C SER A 1020 -10.54 36.19 -9.01
N ALA A 1021 -9.53 36.98 -9.39
CA ALA A 1021 -8.13 36.56 -9.28
C ALA A 1021 -7.73 36.12 -7.87
N ALA A 1022 -8.23 36.81 -6.83
CA ALA A 1022 -7.97 36.45 -5.43
C ALA A 1022 -8.64 35.13 -5.02
N GLU A 1023 -9.86 34.88 -5.48
CA GLU A 1023 -10.57 33.62 -5.21
C GLU A 1023 -9.92 32.45 -5.96
N LYS A 1024 -9.49 32.67 -7.21
CA LYS A 1024 -8.70 31.69 -7.97
C LYS A 1024 -7.41 31.36 -7.24
N ALA A 1025 -6.66 32.36 -6.76
CA ALA A 1025 -5.44 32.12 -5.99
C ALA A 1025 -5.68 31.28 -4.73
N LYS A 1026 -6.77 31.53 -3.98
CA LYS A 1026 -7.16 30.70 -2.82
C LYS A 1026 -7.50 29.27 -3.23
N LEU A 1027 -8.18 29.09 -4.36
CA LEU A 1027 -8.55 27.77 -4.88
C LEU A 1027 -7.35 27.01 -5.46
N ASP A 1028 -6.41 27.71 -6.09
CA ASP A 1028 -5.23 27.16 -6.79
C ASP A 1028 -4.02 26.95 -5.85
N GLY A 1029 -4.07 27.44 -4.61
CA GLY A 1029 -3.02 27.25 -3.60
C GLY A 1029 -1.92 28.33 -3.59
N GLY A 1030 -2.30 29.60 -3.71
CA GLY A 1030 -1.42 30.76 -3.78
C GLY A 1030 -0.63 31.07 -2.50
N GLU A 1031 0.44 30.31 -2.26
CA GLU A 1031 1.68 30.77 -1.64
C GLU A 1031 2.87 30.67 -2.62
N ARG A 1032 2.61 30.81 -3.93
CA ARG A 1032 3.65 30.97 -4.96
C ARG A 1032 3.93 32.44 -5.30
N SER A 1033 4.02 33.29 -4.27
CA SER A 1033 4.58 34.64 -4.41
C SER A 1033 5.52 34.95 -3.25
N LYS A 1034 6.61 34.19 -3.17
CA LYS A 1034 7.91 34.50 -2.53
C LYS A 1034 8.70 33.20 -2.43
N LEU A 1035 9.18 32.70 -3.56
CA LEU A 1035 10.32 31.78 -3.70
C LEU A 1035 10.79 31.84 -5.15
#